data_AF-A0AAV2J7U3-F1
#
_entry.id   AF-A0AAV2J7U3-F1
#
_cell.length_a   1.000
_cell.length_b   1.000
_cell.length_c   1.000
_cell.angle_alpha   90.00
_cell.angle_beta   90.00
_cell.angle_gamma   90.00
#
_symmetry.space_group_name_H-M   'P 1'
#
loop_
_entity.id
_entity.type
_entity.pdbx_description
1 polymer ?
#
loop_
_entity_poly.entity_id
_entity_poly.type
_entity_poly.pdbx_seq_one_letter_code
_entity_poly.pdbx_strand_id
1 'polypeptide(L)'
;MESAHILRRRISRNLTPSATSRCAVDSDISQQLVQSLEKYRHFADDNNVTDAIQRLGRSKRFASVPRYVETLVATDESMAQFHGDDLKHYILTLMSVAARLYKHPSILNSINIVVVKIIVITEDDKGPKVSGNAAMTLRNFCTWQKKMNKNTDKHAEYWDTAILFTREDLCGASTCDTLGMADVGTMCDPKRSCSVIEDDGLPSAFTTAHELGHVFSMPHDNVKACDDVFGRLQDNHMMSPTLIQINRTSPWSPCSAAIITEFLDGGHGDCLLDVPQKPMLLPDVLAGVSYGLDRKSNGHPVCMTRHFPWADGTHCGEGQICDRGICTNKIDVQTVKVDGRWGKWGAFGPCSRTCGAGVQLSKRECSDPVPANGGKYCQGVRVKYRSCSLNHCPDNGKTFREEQCETSGRGFNTNPLFATAVWVPKFSGVSANDRCKLICRANGTGYFYVLAQKVVDGTPCSPDTTGVCVQGKCIKAGCDERIGSTKKFDKCGVCGGDNKGCKKVSGLFTKPMHGYNFVVMLPAGAANIDIRQRGYKGMTGDDNYLAIKSSNGQYLLNGNYVVSSGERDIIIKNSLMRYSGTSGSSETLQAVKPLGEALTVEVLCAGRMTPPRIRYSFYLPRLTKEDKVSKKDAHANSQNSVLAEDDENSLKNAYKKEDPGLGKWLATNWDKCSVTCGNGLQRRLVQCLQPDGKPGFDCDPTQRPTAIRTCGDPCPEWSMGIWSPCSRTCGKGFKRRPLVCRAETGHLLPREHCVDLRKPQELDFCFLSPC
;
A
#
# COMPACT_ATOMS: atom_id res chain seq x y z
N MET A 1 44.46 -36.96 -32.21
CA MET A 1 45.43 -35.92 -31.80
C MET A 1 44.64 -34.91 -30.99
N GLU A 2 44.91 -34.82 -29.70
CA GLU A 2 44.13 -34.00 -28.76
C GLU A 2 44.68 -32.57 -28.73
N SER A 3 43.84 -31.60 -29.07
CA SER A 3 44.16 -30.17 -28.93
C SER A 3 43.61 -29.65 -27.61
N ALA A 4 44.43 -29.65 -26.56
CA ALA A 4 44.06 -29.07 -25.28
C ALA A 4 43.76 -27.56 -25.44
N HIS A 5 42.53 -27.14 -25.14
CA HIS A 5 42.10 -25.75 -25.26
C HIS A 5 42.76 -24.85 -24.20
N ILE A 6 43.85 -24.19 -24.58
CA ILE A 6 44.56 -23.24 -23.71
C ILE A 6 43.90 -21.86 -23.81
N LEU A 7 43.15 -21.49 -22.77
CA LEU A 7 42.69 -20.12 -22.54
C LEU A 7 43.90 -19.18 -22.40
N ARG A 8 44.12 -18.31 -23.39
CA ARG A 8 45.25 -17.36 -23.43
C ARG A 8 44.77 -15.91 -23.37
N ARG A 9 44.45 -15.43 -22.17
CA ARG A 9 44.06 -14.03 -21.91
C ARG A 9 45.19 -13.08 -22.35
N ARG A 10 44.87 -12.04 -23.14
CA ARG A 10 45.82 -10.94 -23.42
C ARG A 10 46.03 -10.15 -22.12
N ILE A 11 47.23 -10.25 -21.54
CA ILE A 11 47.60 -9.45 -20.37
C ILE A 11 47.92 -8.04 -20.83
N SER A 12 47.01 -7.09 -20.56
CA SER A 12 47.35 -5.66 -20.61
C SER A 12 48.34 -5.36 -19.48
N ARG A 13 49.58 -5.00 -19.82
CA ARG A 13 50.59 -4.60 -18.84
C ARG A 13 50.39 -3.13 -18.49
N ASN A 14 49.55 -2.87 -17.49
CA ASN A 14 49.65 -1.78 -16.51
C ASN A 14 48.31 -1.60 -15.80
N LEU A 15 48.21 -2.05 -14.55
CA LEU A 15 47.35 -1.51 -13.48
C LEU A 15 47.62 -2.30 -12.19
N THR A 16 47.57 -1.62 -11.05
CA THR A 16 47.77 -2.20 -9.71
C THR A 16 46.50 -2.92 -9.23
N PRO A 17 46.62 -3.96 -8.36
CA PRO A 17 45.45 -4.68 -7.86
C PRO A 17 44.70 -3.86 -6.81
N SER A 18 43.76 -3.03 -7.26
CA SER A 18 42.68 -2.49 -6.43
C SER A 18 41.47 -3.44 -6.48
N ALA A 19 40.68 -3.49 -5.40
CA ALA A 19 39.50 -4.35 -5.32
C ALA A 19 38.33 -3.77 -6.14
N THR A 20 38.26 -4.13 -7.43
CA THR A 20 37.17 -3.74 -8.35
C THR A 20 35.97 -4.68 -8.23
N SER A 21 34.76 -4.11 -8.27
CA SER A 21 33.50 -4.88 -8.33
C SER A 21 33.38 -5.54 -9.71
N ARG A 22 33.05 -6.84 -9.75
CA ARG A 22 32.85 -7.61 -10.99
C ARG A 22 31.39 -7.63 -11.48
N CYS A 23 30.53 -6.88 -10.81
CA CYS A 23 29.13 -6.68 -11.18
C CYS A 23 28.82 -5.18 -11.14
N ALA A 24 28.19 -4.65 -12.19
CA ALA A 24 28.02 -3.22 -12.42
C ALA A 24 26.64 -2.71 -11.99
N VAL A 25 26.25 -2.93 -10.73
CA VAL A 25 24.99 -2.44 -10.16
C VAL A 25 25.26 -1.24 -9.25
N ASP A 26 24.47 -0.18 -9.40
CA ASP A 26 24.57 1.02 -8.57
C ASP A 26 24.22 0.71 -7.11
N SER A 27 25.08 1.15 -6.18
CA SER A 27 25.02 0.76 -4.77
C SER A 27 24.02 1.56 -3.92
N ASP A 28 23.29 2.49 -4.55
CA ASP A 28 22.31 3.36 -3.88
C ASP A 28 21.07 2.61 -3.41
N ILE A 29 21.20 2.01 -2.24
CA ILE A 29 20.13 1.38 -1.49
C ILE A 29 19.06 2.42 -1.11
N SER A 30 17.82 2.18 -1.52
CA SER A 30 16.66 2.89 -0.95
C SER A 30 16.64 2.74 0.57
N GLN A 31 16.44 3.85 1.31
CA GLN A 31 16.25 3.85 2.77
C GLN A 31 15.19 2.83 3.26
N GLN A 32 14.26 2.42 2.39
CA GLN A 32 13.27 1.38 2.63
C GLN A 32 13.87 0.00 2.90
N LEU A 33 15.01 -0.35 2.28
CA LEU A 33 15.68 -1.64 2.50
C LEU A 33 16.34 -1.67 3.88
N VAL A 34 17.01 -0.59 4.29
CA VAL A 34 17.60 -0.44 5.64
C VAL A 34 16.51 -0.67 6.71
N GLN A 35 15.39 0.05 6.62
CA GLN A 35 14.24 -0.12 7.52
C GLN A 35 13.61 -1.53 7.47
N SER A 36 13.69 -2.22 6.32
CA SER A 36 13.20 -3.60 6.20
C SER A 36 14.10 -4.62 6.93
N LEU A 37 15.40 -4.32 7.04
CA LEU A 37 16.44 -5.14 7.63
C LEU A 37 16.70 -4.83 9.11
N GLU A 38 16.49 -3.59 9.58
CA GLU A 38 16.62 -3.16 10.99
C GLU A 38 16.01 -4.14 12.01
N LYS A 39 14.90 -4.79 11.65
CA LYS A 39 14.22 -5.83 12.46
C LYS A 39 15.11 -7.03 12.84
N TYR A 40 16.22 -7.26 12.16
CA TYR A 40 17.19 -8.32 12.47
C TYR A 40 18.37 -7.85 13.33
N ARG A 41 18.56 -6.54 13.51
CA ARG A 41 19.70 -5.93 14.21
C ARG A 41 19.85 -6.40 15.66
N HIS A 42 18.73 -6.61 16.36
CA HIS A 42 18.69 -7.13 17.74
C HIS A 42 19.14 -8.59 17.91
N PHE A 43 19.55 -9.26 16.84
CA PHE A 43 19.98 -10.66 16.87
C PHE A 43 21.46 -10.84 16.50
N ALA A 44 22.19 -9.76 16.17
CA ALA A 44 23.62 -9.81 15.86
C ALA A 44 24.50 -9.92 17.12
N ASP A 45 24.02 -9.48 18.29
CA ASP A 45 24.76 -9.52 19.57
C ASP A 45 24.96 -10.96 20.13
N ASP A 46 24.20 -11.95 19.65
CA ASP A 46 24.23 -13.35 20.13
C ASP A 46 25.38 -14.21 19.52
N ASN A 47 26.30 -13.62 18.73
CA ASN A 47 27.47 -14.27 18.10
C ASN A 47 27.22 -15.51 17.20
N ASN A 48 25.96 -15.85 16.87
CA ASN A 48 25.64 -16.90 15.90
C ASN A 48 24.71 -16.37 14.80
N VAL A 49 25.30 -15.68 13.80
CA VAL A 49 24.57 -14.88 12.79
C VAL A 49 23.62 -15.71 11.91
N THR A 50 23.87 -17.01 11.74
CA THR A 50 22.94 -17.94 11.08
C THR A 50 21.65 -18.17 11.88
N ASP A 51 21.70 -18.07 13.21
CA ASP A 51 20.54 -18.24 14.10
C ASP A 51 19.73 -16.95 14.28
N ALA A 52 20.35 -15.81 13.98
CA ALA A 52 19.73 -14.48 14.08
C ALA A 52 18.52 -14.31 13.12
N ILE A 53 18.63 -14.85 11.90
CA ILE A 53 17.65 -14.65 10.81
C ILE A 53 16.46 -15.61 10.94
N GLN A 54 16.62 -16.64 11.77
CA GLN A 54 15.58 -17.60 12.10
C GLN A 54 14.46 -17.00 12.98
N ARG A 55 14.39 -15.69 13.21
CA ARG A 55 13.49 -15.10 14.21
C ARG A 55 12.30 -14.30 13.69
N LEU A 56 12.25 -13.92 12.41
CA LEU A 56 11.12 -13.16 11.83
C LEU A 56 10.69 -13.66 10.45
N GLY A 57 9.44 -13.37 10.04
CA GLY A 57 8.95 -13.54 8.67
C GLY A 57 7.49 -14.01 8.54
N ARG A 58 6.56 -13.07 8.34
CA ARG A 58 5.13 -13.32 7.93
C ARG A 58 4.04 -13.84 9.17
N SER A 59 1.74 -14.50 9.07
CA SER A 59 0.34 -14.33 8.32
C SER A 59 -0.07 -14.00 6.78
N LYS A 60 -0.89 -14.84 6.07
CA LYS A 60 -1.21 -15.01 4.57
C LYS A 60 -0.38 -15.84 3.49
N ARG A 61 0.88 -15.59 3.06
CA ARG A 61 1.98 -16.53 2.48
C ARG A 61 3.40 -16.71 3.24
N PHE A 62 3.52 -17.30 4.44
CA PHE A 62 4.53 -17.05 5.53
C PHE A 62 5.17 -18.43 5.71
N ALA A 63 5.59 -18.97 4.57
CA ALA A 63 5.45 -20.37 4.29
C ALA A 63 6.41 -20.70 3.18
N SER A 64 7.16 -21.77 3.37
CA SER A 64 7.87 -22.33 2.25
C SER A 64 6.83 -22.97 1.33
N VAL A 65 6.64 -22.37 0.17
CA VAL A 65 5.83 -22.85 -0.95
C VAL A 65 6.82 -23.02 -2.09
N PRO A 66 6.82 -24.14 -2.82
CA PRO A 66 7.71 -24.30 -3.96
C PRO A 66 7.49 -23.16 -4.95
N ARG A 67 8.57 -22.45 -5.25
CA ARG A 67 8.64 -21.51 -6.36
C ARG A 67 9.23 -22.20 -7.56
N TYR A 68 8.70 -21.90 -8.75
CA TYR A 68 9.26 -22.31 -10.02
C TYR A 68 9.66 -21.05 -10.77
N VAL A 69 10.87 -21.01 -11.31
CA VAL A 69 11.37 -19.88 -12.11
C VAL A 69 11.45 -20.37 -13.54
N GLU A 70 10.42 -20.10 -14.32
CA GLU A 70 10.38 -20.44 -15.74
C GLU A 70 11.37 -19.55 -16.48
N THR A 71 12.44 -20.17 -16.99
CA THR A 71 13.61 -19.46 -17.52
C THR A 71 13.76 -19.70 -19.01
N LEU A 72 13.71 -18.63 -19.80
CA LEU A 72 14.26 -18.61 -21.16
C LEU A 72 15.79 -18.45 -21.07
N VAL A 73 16.53 -19.29 -21.79
CA VAL A 73 17.95 -19.04 -22.04
C VAL A 73 18.16 -18.69 -23.52
N ALA A 74 18.74 -17.52 -23.77
CA ALA A 74 19.18 -17.06 -25.07
C ALA A 74 20.71 -17.12 -25.14
N THR A 75 21.23 -17.41 -26.32
CA THR A 75 22.66 -17.37 -26.62
C THR A 75 22.85 -16.61 -27.93
N ASP A 76 23.85 -15.74 -28.02
CA ASP A 76 24.16 -15.05 -29.27
C ASP A 76 25.00 -15.90 -30.24
N GLU A 77 25.41 -15.31 -31.36
CA GLU A 77 26.21 -15.99 -32.38
C GLU A 77 27.61 -16.35 -31.85
N SER A 78 28.19 -15.51 -31.00
CA SER A 78 29.53 -15.72 -30.43
C SER A 78 29.60 -16.99 -29.57
N MET A 79 28.53 -17.29 -28.83
CA MET A 79 28.36 -18.56 -28.11
C MET A 79 28.26 -19.76 -29.05
N ALA A 80 27.50 -19.62 -30.15
CA ALA A 80 27.31 -20.68 -31.14
C ALA A 80 28.58 -21.00 -31.92
N GLN A 81 29.34 -19.98 -32.33
CA GLN A 81 30.63 -20.15 -32.99
C GLN A 81 31.68 -20.80 -32.08
N PHE A 82 31.67 -20.50 -30.78
CA PHE A 82 32.68 -21.01 -29.84
C PHE A 82 32.42 -22.46 -29.37
N HIS A 83 31.17 -22.79 -29.00
CA HIS A 83 30.83 -24.11 -28.47
C HIS A 83 30.32 -25.11 -29.52
N GLY A 84 29.92 -24.64 -30.70
CA GLY A 84 29.40 -25.48 -31.78
C GLY A 84 28.22 -26.37 -31.33
N ASP A 85 28.28 -27.65 -31.71
CA ASP A 85 27.22 -28.63 -31.42
C ASP A 85 27.02 -28.88 -29.91
N ASP A 86 28.04 -28.66 -29.06
CA ASP A 86 27.94 -28.89 -27.61
C ASP A 86 27.24 -27.74 -26.86
N LEU A 87 27.03 -26.57 -27.50
CA LEU A 87 26.46 -25.37 -26.86
C LEU A 87 25.21 -25.67 -26.01
N LYS A 88 24.32 -26.53 -26.52
CA LYS A 88 23.08 -26.86 -25.82
C LYS A 88 23.32 -27.71 -24.57
N HIS A 89 24.29 -28.63 -24.59
CA HIS A 89 24.67 -29.43 -23.43
C HIS A 89 25.41 -28.57 -22.40
N TYR A 90 26.29 -27.69 -22.88
CA TYR A 90 27.01 -26.71 -22.08
C TYR A 90 26.07 -25.79 -21.28
N ILE A 91 25.12 -25.13 -21.96
CA ILE A 91 24.11 -24.27 -21.33
C ILE A 91 23.26 -25.03 -20.31
N LEU A 92 22.80 -26.24 -20.64
CA LEU A 92 22.03 -27.06 -19.70
C LEU A 92 22.86 -27.47 -18.47
N THR A 93 24.18 -27.62 -18.62
CA THR A 93 25.09 -27.89 -17.52
C THR A 93 25.28 -26.68 -16.61
N LEU A 94 25.48 -25.47 -17.17
CA LEU A 94 25.51 -24.22 -16.39
C LEU A 94 24.22 -24.04 -15.58
N MET A 95 23.06 -24.21 -16.23
CA MET A 95 21.76 -24.08 -15.58
C MET A 95 21.50 -25.17 -14.53
N SER A 96 22.05 -26.38 -14.69
CA SER A 96 22.01 -27.42 -13.65
C SER A 96 22.80 -27.02 -12.39
N VAL A 97 23.99 -26.44 -12.55
CA VAL A 97 24.79 -25.93 -11.43
C VAL A 97 24.08 -24.76 -10.73
N ALA A 98 23.55 -23.78 -11.47
CA ALA A 98 22.76 -22.68 -10.91
C ALA A 98 21.50 -23.19 -10.17
N ALA A 99 20.77 -24.16 -10.75
CA ALA A 99 19.61 -24.78 -10.11
C ALA A 99 19.94 -25.54 -8.82
N ARG A 100 21.13 -26.16 -8.73
CA ARG A 100 21.63 -26.80 -7.50
C ARG A 100 21.94 -25.76 -6.41
N LEU A 101 22.55 -24.62 -6.78
CA LEU A 101 22.82 -23.52 -5.84
C LEU A 101 21.52 -22.97 -5.22
N TYR A 102 20.46 -22.78 -6.02
CA TYR A 102 19.13 -22.36 -5.53
C TYR A 102 18.36 -23.42 -4.73
N LYS A 103 18.78 -24.70 -4.77
CA LYS A 103 18.25 -25.77 -3.91
C LYS A 103 19.01 -25.90 -2.58
N HIS A 104 20.12 -25.20 -2.37
CA HIS A 104 20.93 -25.33 -1.17
C HIS A 104 20.21 -24.77 0.08
N PRO A 105 20.18 -25.47 1.23
CA PRO A 105 19.43 -25.05 2.43
C PRO A 105 19.69 -23.62 2.90
N SER A 106 20.89 -23.08 2.68
CA SER A 106 21.27 -21.72 3.09
C SER A 106 20.40 -20.61 2.47
N ILE A 107 19.68 -20.85 1.37
CA ILE A 107 18.72 -19.87 0.79
C ILE A 107 17.42 -19.76 1.61
N LEU A 108 17.17 -20.70 2.53
CA LEU A 108 16.01 -20.80 3.44
C LEU A 108 14.61 -20.82 2.75
N ASN A 109 14.55 -21.08 1.45
CA ASN A 109 13.34 -21.06 0.63
C ASN A 109 13.33 -22.24 -0.38
N SER A 110 12.15 -22.73 -0.77
CA SER A 110 12.02 -23.73 -1.82
C SER A 110 11.93 -23.05 -3.19
N ILE A 111 13.06 -23.01 -3.93
CA ILE A 111 13.17 -22.40 -5.25
C ILE A 111 13.64 -23.45 -6.25
N ASN A 112 13.00 -23.50 -7.41
CA ASN A 112 13.33 -24.41 -8.51
C ASN A 112 13.58 -23.58 -9.76
N ILE A 113 14.83 -23.46 -10.19
CA ILE A 113 15.16 -22.89 -11.51
C ILE A 113 14.82 -23.94 -12.57
N VAL A 114 14.07 -23.56 -13.59
CA VAL A 114 13.56 -24.45 -14.62
C VAL A 114 13.76 -23.83 -16.00
N VAL A 115 14.52 -24.48 -16.87
CA VAL A 115 14.63 -24.05 -18.27
C VAL A 115 13.39 -24.50 -19.03
N VAL A 116 12.63 -23.57 -19.59
CA VAL A 116 11.44 -23.86 -20.41
C VAL A 116 11.74 -23.74 -21.91
N LYS A 117 12.73 -22.93 -22.28
CA LYS A 117 13.12 -22.72 -23.67
C LYS A 117 14.59 -22.33 -23.79
N ILE A 118 15.25 -22.80 -24.84
CA ILE A 118 16.57 -22.33 -25.28
C ILE A 118 16.41 -21.74 -26.68
N ILE A 119 17.00 -20.56 -26.93
CA ILE A 119 17.04 -19.90 -28.24
C ILE A 119 18.50 -19.59 -28.57
N VAL A 120 19.00 -20.14 -29.69
CA VAL A 120 20.29 -19.75 -30.27
C VAL A 120 20.01 -18.69 -31.34
N ILE A 121 20.67 -17.55 -31.23
CA ILE A 121 20.48 -16.38 -32.09
C ILE A 121 21.64 -16.35 -33.09
N THR A 122 21.38 -16.81 -34.31
CA THR A 122 22.39 -16.95 -35.38
C THR A 122 22.26 -15.90 -36.49
N GLU A 123 21.38 -14.91 -36.33
CA GLU A 123 21.14 -13.84 -37.29
C GLU A 123 20.96 -12.52 -36.54
N ASP A 124 21.83 -11.53 -36.81
CA ASP A 124 21.83 -10.22 -36.15
C ASP A 124 20.47 -9.51 -36.16
N ASP A 125 19.79 -9.52 -37.32
CA ASP A 125 18.49 -8.85 -37.51
C ASP A 125 17.35 -9.47 -36.69
N LYS A 126 17.53 -10.70 -36.18
CA LYS A 126 16.54 -11.40 -35.35
C LYS A 126 16.85 -11.28 -33.85
N GLY A 127 18.05 -10.84 -33.48
CA GLY A 127 18.54 -10.77 -32.09
C GLY A 127 18.33 -9.44 -31.37
N PRO A 128 18.65 -9.37 -30.06
CA PRO A 128 18.99 -8.11 -29.41
C PRO A 128 20.37 -7.64 -29.87
N LYS A 129 20.60 -6.33 -29.95
CA LYS A 129 21.94 -5.80 -30.19
C LYS A 129 22.83 -5.98 -28.96
N VAL A 130 23.85 -6.81 -29.09
CA VAL A 130 24.90 -7.04 -28.10
C VAL A 130 26.08 -6.11 -28.39
N SER A 131 26.69 -5.58 -27.34
CA SER A 131 28.00 -4.92 -27.37
C SER A 131 28.64 -4.99 -25.98
N GLY A 132 29.95 -4.70 -25.91
CA GLY A 132 30.65 -4.57 -24.62
C GLY A 132 30.14 -3.47 -23.67
N ASN A 133 29.03 -2.77 -23.94
CA ASN A 133 28.35 -1.96 -22.93
C ASN A 133 27.25 -2.80 -22.25
N ALA A 134 27.52 -3.31 -21.05
CA ALA A 134 26.63 -4.23 -20.34
C ALA A 134 25.22 -3.65 -20.14
N ALA A 135 25.11 -2.36 -19.78
CA ALA A 135 23.83 -1.69 -19.54
C ALA A 135 22.98 -1.54 -20.82
N MET A 136 23.62 -1.25 -21.95
CA MET A 136 22.95 -1.18 -23.24
C MET A 136 22.50 -2.58 -23.71
N THR A 137 23.37 -3.57 -23.58
CA THR A 137 23.08 -4.97 -23.93
C THR A 137 21.93 -5.53 -23.08
N LEU A 138 21.93 -5.29 -21.77
CA LEU A 138 20.81 -5.63 -20.87
C LEU A 138 19.52 -4.97 -21.34
N ARG A 139 19.51 -3.65 -21.57
CA ARG A 139 18.32 -2.92 -22.04
C ARG A 139 17.77 -3.46 -23.36
N ASN A 140 18.65 -3.77 -24.31
CA ASN A 140 18.29 -4.33 -25.61
C ASN A 140 17.68 -5.73 -25.45
N PHE A 141 18.32 -6.59 -24.66
CA PHE A 141 17.83 -7.94 -24.38
C PHE A 141 16.51 -7.95 -23.62
N CYS A 142 16.35 -7.12 -22.59
CA CYS A 142 15.09 -6.94 -21.86
C CYS A 142 13.92 -6.53 -22.78
N THR A 143 14.20 -5.63 -23.73
CA THR A 143 13.21 -5.19 -24.73
C THR A 143 12.86 -6.32 -25.70
N TRP A 144 13.87 -7.06 -26.17
CA TRP A 144 13.72 -8.19 -27.08
C TRP A 144 12.96 -9.36 -26.44
N GLN A 145 13.36 -9.82 -25.24
CA GLN A 145 12.72 -10.96 -24.58
C GLN A 145 11.24 -10.67 -24.32
N LYS A 146 10.87 -9.44 -23.93
CA LYS A 146 9.46 -9.11 -23.71
C LYS A 146 8.62 -9.11 -24.99
N LYS A 147 9.23 -8.80 -26.14
CA LYS A 147 8.58 -8.92 -27.46
C LYS A 147 8.34 -10.39 -27.84
N MET A 148 9.22 -11.30 -27.41
CA MET A 148 9.15 -12.73 -27.71
C MET A 148 8.30 -13.54 -26.71
N ASN A 149 8.15 -13.05 -25.47
CA ASN A 149 7.40 -13.72 -24.41
C ASN A 149 5.88 -13.69 -24.66
N LYS A 150 5.16 -14.65 -24.11
CA LYS A 150 3.70 -14.76 -24.20
C LYS A 150 3.02 -13.73 -23.27
N ASN A 151 1.73 -13.51 -23.49
CA ASN A 151 0.93 -12.57 -22.70
C ASN A 151 0.30 -13.18 -21.44
N THR A 152 0.49 -14.48 -21.19
CA THR A 152 -0.02 -15.20 -20.01
C THR A 152 0.93 -16.33 -19.62
N ASP A 153 1.20 -16.39 -18.32
CA ASP A 153 1.70 -17.52 -17.52
C ASP A 153 1.12 -18.89 -17.92
N LYS A 154 -0.16 -18.96 -18.30
CA LYS A 154 -0.82 -20.22 -18.67
C LYS A 154 -0.32 -20.87 -19.97
N HIS A 155 0.56 -20.24 -20.73
CA HIS A 155 1.08 -20.80 -21.97
C HIS A 155 2.35 -21.63 -21.70
N ALA A 156 2.43 -22.86 -22.20
CA ALA A 156 3.58 -23.78 -22.03
C ALA A 156 4.93 -23.33 -22.63
N GLU A 157 5.06 -22.07 -23.05
CA GLU A 157 6.30 -21.41 -23.51
C GLU A 157 6.40 -19.97 -22.96
N TYR A 158 5.65 -19.65 -21.92
CA TYR A 158 5.88 -18.44 -21.14
C TYR A 158 7.17 -18.61 -20.32
N TRP A 159 7.75 -17.50 -19.89
CA TRP A 159 8.84 -17.48 -18.93
C TRP A 159 8.71 -16.30 -17.97
N ASP A 160 9.07 -16.51 -16.72
CA ASP A 160 9.17 -15.47 -15.69
C ASP A 160 10.37 -14.57 -15.94
N THR A 161 11.48 -15.16 -16.39
CA THR A 161 12.76 -14.48 -16.55
C THR A 161 13.52 -14.98 -17.76
N ALA A 162 14.40 -14.15 -18.31
CA ALA A 162 15.21 -14.47 -19.48
C ALA A 162 16.70 -14.19 -19.21
N ILE A 163 17.57 -15.07 -19.70
CA ILE A 163 19.02 -14.98 -19.49
C ILE A 163 19.70 -15.00 -20.86
N LEU A 164 20.57 -14.04 -21.14
CA LEU A 164 21.42 -14.02 -22.33
C LEU A 164 22.86 -14.40 -21.97
N PHE A 165 23.42 -15.38 -22.66
CA PHE A 165 24.85 -15.67 -22.66
C PHE A 165 25.53 -15.10 -23.92
N THR A 166 26.72 -14.52 -23.73
CA THR A 166 27.58 -13.97 -24.79
C THR A 166 29.06 -14.23 -24.49
N ARG A 167 29.91 -14.28 -25.53
CA ARG A 167 31.38 -14.26 -25.43
C ARG A 167 31.96 -12.84 -25.65
N GLU A 168 31.12 -11.83 -25.83
CA GLU A 168 31.52 -10.42 -25.87
C GLU A 168 31.96 -9.94 -24.48
N ASP A 169 33.08 -9.21 -24.42
CA ASP A 169 33.69 -8.65 -23.18
C ASP A 169 32.78 -7.54 -22.62
N LEU A 170 32.13 -7.79 -21.47
CA LEU A 170 31.14 -6.89 -20.91
C LEU A 170 31.78 -5.84 -19.97
N CYS A 171 31.65 -4.57 -20.33
CA CYS A 171 32.06 -3.43 -19.52
C CYS A 171 30.89 -2.75 -18.82
N GLY A 172 31.07 -2.48 -17.53
CA GLY A 172 30.26 -1.52 -16.77
C GLY A 172 30.67 -0.07 -17.06
N ALA A 173 30.05 0.88 -16.35
CA ALA A 173 30.31 2.31 -16.55
C ALA A 173 31.74 2.77 -16.17
N SER A 174 32.46 1.99 -15.36
CA SER A 174 33.77 2.35 -14.79
C SER A 174 34.88 1.30 -14.98
N THR A 175 34.54 0.03 -15.25
CA THR A 175 35.52 -1.07 -15.41
C THR A 175 34.99 -2.15 -16.37
N CYS A 176 35.92 -2.88 -17.01
CA CYS A 176 35.66 -4.08 -17.82
C CYS A 176 36.06 -5.36 -17.06
N ASP A 177 35.73 -5.43 -15.77
CA ASP A 177 35.78 -6.67 -14.98
C ASP A 177 34.36 -7.27 -14.82
N THR A 178 33.38 -6.81 -15.60
CA THR A 178 31.94 -7.06 -15.36
C THR A 178 31.46 -8.35 -16.03
N LEU A 179 31.32 -9.43 -15.27
CA LEU A 179 30.94 -10.74 -15.83
C LEU A 179 29.42 -10.90 -16.04
N GLY A 180 28.61 -10.01 -15.47
CA GLY A 180 27.15 -10.08 -15.58
C GLY A 180 26.46 -8.77 -15.21
N MET A 181 25.19 -8.65 -15.62
CA MET A 181 24.33 -7.53 -15.22
C MET A 181 22.85 -7.91 -15.24
N ALA A 182 22.10 -7.44 -14.24
CA ALA A 182 20.64 -7.56 -14.14
C ALA A 182 20.02 -6.37 -13.39
N ASP A 183 18.73 -6.12 -13.63
CA ASP A 183 17.95 -5.19 -12.81
C ASP A 183 17.60 -5.80 -11.44
N VAL A 184 17.57 -4.97 -10.39
CA VAL A 184 17.28 -5.44 -9.02
C VAL A 184 15.78 -5.54 -8.74
N GLY A 185 15.32 -6.71 -8.29
CA GLY A 185 13.97 -6.96 -7.78
C GLY A 185 12.88 -7.04 -8.83
N THR A 186 13.24 -7.44 -10.05
CA THR A 186 12.37 -7.41 -11.24
C THR A 186 11.79 -8.76 -11.65
N MET A 187 11.92 -9.82 -10.84
CA MET A 187 11.50 -11.19 -11.20
C MET A 187 10.09 -11.34 -11.81
N CYS A 188 9.10 -10.60 -11.32
CA CYS A 188 7.74 -10.58 -11.90
C CYS A 188 7.40 -9.27 -12.65
N ASP A 189 8.41 -8.47 -13.03
CA ASP A 189 8.27 -7.35 -13.96
C ASP A 189 8.58 -7.85 -15.38
N PRO A 190 7.56 -8.06 -16.23
CA PRO A 190 7.77 -8.69 -17.54
C PRO A 190 8.67 -7.86 -18.48
N LYS A 191 8.88 -6.56 -18.21
CA LYS A 191 9.77 -5.71 -19.01
C LYS A 191 11.23 -5.77 -18.56
N ARG A 192 11.50 -6.21 -17.32
CA ARG A 192 12.81 -6.06 -16.64
C ARG A 192 13.30 -7.32 -15.92
N SER A 193 12.55 -8.43 -15.98
CA SER A 193 13.00 -9.76 -15.54
C SER A 193 13.97 -10.36 -16.57
N CYS A 194 15.21 -9.92 -16.51
CA CYS A 194 16.24 -10.25 -17.50
C CYS A 194 17.64 -10.08 -16.92
N SER A 195 18.56 -10.91 -17.41
CA SER A 195 19.98 -10.88 -17.06
C SER A 195 20.86 -11.11 -18.29
N VAL A 196 22.05 -10.53 -18.30
CA VAL A 196 23.10 -10.79 -19.31
C VAL A 196 24.34 -11.32 -18.58
N ILE A 197 24.97 -12.35 -19.14
CA ILE A 197 26.16 -13.02 -18.57
C ILE A 197 27.21 -13.22 -19.66
N GLU A 198 28.44 -12.83 -19.34
CA GLU A 198 29.64 -13.19 -20.09
C GLU A 198 30.02 -14.64 -19.80
N ASP A 199 30.35 -15.39 -20.85
CA ASP A 199 30.82 -16.77 -20.73
C ASP A 199 32.35 -16.85 -20.55
N ASP A 200 32.76 -17.11 -19.30
CA ASP A 200 34.13 -17.44 -18.85
C ASP A 200 34.24 -18.95 -18.50
N GLY A 201 33.41 -19.79 -19.14
CA GLY A 201 33.37 -21.23 -18.89
C GLY A 201 32.43 -21.62 -17.74
N LEU A 202 32.66 -22.81 -17.15
CA LEU A 202 31.84 -23.31 -16.04
C LEU A 202 31.64 -22.34 -14.85
N PRO A 203 32.56 -21.42 -14.51
CA PRO A 203 32.30 -20.34 -13.55
C PRO A 203 31.08 -19.47 -13.86
N SER A 204 30.67 -19.30 -15.12
CA SER A 204 29.49 -18.51 -15.48
C SER A 204 28.17 -19.07 -14.93
N ALA A 205 28.15 -20.31 -14.41
CA ALA A 205 27.03 -20.81 -13.60
C ALA A 205 26.87 -20.08 -12.25
N PHE A 206 27.98 -19.62 -11.65
CA PHE A 206 27.96 -18.80 -10.44
C PHE A 206 27.52 -17.36 -10.75
N THR A 207 28.00 -16.79 -11.85
CA THR A 207 27.51 -15.50 -12.37
C THR A 207 26.01 -15.57 -12.67
N THR A 208 25.53 -16.64 -13.32
CA THR A 208 24.09 -16.87 -13.55
C THR A 208 23.29 -16.90 -12.25
N ALA A 209 23.82 -17.54 -11.19
CA ALA A 209 23.16 -17.57 -9.89
C ALA A 209 23.16 -16.19 -9.19
N HIS A 210 24.25 -15.41 -9.34
CA HIS A 210 24.40 -14.05 -8.84
C HIS A 210 23.41 -13.08 -9.50
N GLU A 211 23.34 -13.05 -10.84
CA GLU A 211 22.43 -12.16 -11.57
C GLU A 211 20.95 -12.48 -11.29
N LEU A 212 20.60 -13.76 -11.20
CA LEU A 212 19.26 -14.17 -10.72
C LEU A 212 19.00 -13.70 -9.28
N GLY A 213 20.04 -13.57 -8.45
CA GLY A 213 19.96 -13.02 -7.10
C GLY A 213 19.54 -11.55 -7.12
N HIS A 214 20.12 -10.75 -8.01
CA HIS A 214 19.67 -9.38 -8.27
C HIS A 214 18.22 -9.34 -8.75
N VAL A 215 17.82 -10.17 -9.72
CA VAL A 215 16.42 -10.26 -10.18
C VAL A 215 15.46 -10.63 -9.02
N PHE A 216 15.92 -11.41 -8.03
CA PHE A 216 15.25 -11.71 -6.76
C PHE A 216 15.32 -10.61 -5.67
N SER A 217 15.82 -9.42 -6.02
CA SER A 217 16.02 -8.25 -5.15
C SER A 217 17.19 -8.34 -4.16
N MET A 218 18.10 -9.31 -4.28
CA MET A 218 19.30 -9.36 -3.44
C MET A 218 20.29 -8.27 -3.87
N PRO A 219 20.75 -7.39 -2.97
CA PRO A 219 21.91 -6.52 -3.20
C PRO A 219 23.21 -7.33 -3.03
N HIS A 220 24.36 -6.70 -3.25
CA HIS A 220 25.63 -7.28 -2.83
C HIS A 220 25.71 -7.44 -1.30
N ASP A 221 26.44 -8.45 -0.83
CA ASP A 221 26.55 -8.78 0.60
C ASP A 221 27.32 -7.74 1.43
N ASN A 222 28.20 -6.95 0.80
CA ASN A 222 29.02 -5.91 1.43
C ASN A 222 28.35 -4.53 1.50
N VAL A 223 27.07 -4.43 1.15
CA VAL A 223 26.36 -3.16 1.22
C VAL A 223 26.08 -2.78 2.67
N LYS A 224 26.13 -1.49 2.98
CA LYS A 224 25.97 -0.97 4.35
C LYS A 224 24.70 -1.49 5.05
N ALA A 225 23.60 -1.69 4.32
CA ALA A 225 22.36 -2.22 4.88
C ALA A 225 22.45 -3.69 5.35
N CYS A 226 23.36 -4.49 4.78
CA CYS A 226 23.69 -5.82 5.27
C CYS A 226 24.65 -5.73 6.47
N ASP A 227 25.74 -4.95 6.34
CA ASP A 227 26.75 -4.77 7.40
C ASP A 227 26.16 -4.21 8.71
N ASP A 228 25.31 -3.18 8.64
CA ASP A 228 24.67 -2.53 9.79
C ASP A 228 23.73 -3.47 10.59
N VAL A 229 23.39 -4.63 10.03
CA VAL A 229 22.32 -5.53 10.51
C VAL A 229 22.81 -6.94 10.83
N PHE A 230 23.68 -7.50 9.99
CA PHE A 230 24.23 -8.86 10.15
C PHE A 230 25.71 -8.85 10.55
N GLY A 231 26.32 -7.67 10.67
CA GLY A 231 27.76 -7.51 10.82
C GLY A 231 28.51 -7.78 9.51
N ARG A 232 29.79 -7.42 9.50
CA ARG A 232 30.67 -7.68 8.36
C ARG A 232 30.92 -9.17 8.23
N LEU A 233 30.48 -9.75 7.12
CA LEU A 233 30.66 -11.18 6.82
C LEU A 233 32.15 -11.52 6.63
N GLN A 234 32.57 -12.65 7.18
CA GLN A 234 33.96 -13.12 7.13
C GLN A 234 34.27 -13.89 5.83
N ASP A 235 33.28 -14.61 5.32
CA ASP A 235 33.38 -15.40 4.09
C ASP A 235 32.74 -14.69 2.89
N ASN A 236 33.22 -15.00 1.68
CA ASN A 236 32.52 -14.66 0.45
C ASN A 236 31.35 -15.61 0.22
N HIS A 237 30.18 -15.05 -0.06
CA HIS A 237 28.98 -15.78 -0.48
C HIS A 237 28.61 -15.41 -1.93
N MET A 238 27.50 -15.96 -2.45
CA MET A 238 27.08 -15.80 -3.84
C MET A 238 26.93 -14.33 -4.26
N MET A 239 26.41 -13.48 -3.37
CA MET A 239 26.21 -12.05 -3.65
C MET A 239 27.40 -11.17 -3.22
N SER A 240 28.59 -11.74 -3.02
CA SER A 240 29.81 -10.94 -2.93
C SER A 240 30.06 -10.21 -4.26
N PRO A 241 30.46 -8.92 -4.27
CA PRO A 241 30.75 -8.18 -5.51
C PRO A 241 31.99 -8.71 -6.26
N THR A 242 32.70 -9.69 -5.68
CA THR A 242 33.81 -10.39 -6.32
C THR A 242 33.58 -11.90 -6.29
N LEU A 243 33.50 -12.52 -7.47
CA LEU A 243 33.40 -13.97 -7.66
C LEU A 243 34.73 -14.69 -7.33
N ILE A 244 35.15 -14.69 -6.06
CA ILE A 244 36.39 -15.31 -5.58
C ILE A 244 36.11 -16.08 -4.28
N GLN A 245 36.48 -17.36 -4.22
CA GLN A 245 36.43 -18.19 -3.01
C GLN A 245 35.05 -18.22 -2.29
N ILE A 246 33.96 -18.41 -3.05
CA ILE A 246 32.61 -18.56 -2.48
C ILE A 246 32.56 -19.78 -1.54
N ASN A 247 32.08 -19.59 -0.30
CA ASN A 247 31.87 -20.66 0.66
C ASN A 247 30.83 -21.67 0.11
N ARG A 248 31.28 -22.87 -0.29
CA ARG A 248 30.40 -23.92 -0.86
C ARG A 248 29.57 -24.70 0.17
N THR A 249 29.82 -24.53 1.47
CA THR A 249 29.01 -25.13 2.54
C THR A 249 27.83 -24.23 2.95
N SER A 250 27.94 -22.92 2.74
CA SER A 250 26.85 -21.95 2.83
C SER A 250 26.96 -20.91 1.69
N PRO A 251 26.63 -21.29 0.44
CA PRO A 251 26.78 -20.41 -0.73
C PRO A 251 25.94 -19.15 -0.65
N TRP A 252 24.83 -19.15 0.09
CA TRP A 252 24.01 -17.95 0.30
C TRP A 252 24.31 -17.34 1.65
N SER A 253 24.47 -16.02 1.67
CA SER A 253 24.74 -15.28 2.90
C SER A 253 23.50 -15.18 3.80
N PRO A 254 23.69 -14.82 5.08
CA PRO A 254 22.59 -14.45 5.95
C PRO A 254 21.70 -13.35 5.32
N CYS A 255 22.30 -12.27 4.81
CA CYS A 255 21.58 -11.14 4.22
C CYS A 255 20.74 -11.54 2.99
N SER A 256 21.36 -12.28 2.06
CA SER A 256 20.73 -12.81 0.85
C SER A 256 19.48 -13.63 1.14
N ALA A 257 19.57 -14.58 2.09
CA ALA A 257 18.46 -15.44 2.49
C ALA A 257 17.31 -14.67 3.17
N ALA A 258 17.63 -13.62 3.93
CA ALA A 258 16.64 -12.74 4.54
C ALA A 258 15.86 -11.90 3.51
N ILE A 259 16.56 -11.38 2.50
CA ILE A 259 16.00 -10.47 1.49
C ILE A 259 15.09 -11.23 0.53
N ILE A 260 15.51 -12.37 -0.01
CA ILE A 260 14.63 -13.18 -0.87
C ILE A 260 13.42 -13.73 -0.11
N THR A 261 13.59 -14.06 1.18
CA THR A 261 12.45 -14.41 2.06
C THR A 261 11.41 -13.30 2.09
N GLU A 262 11.83 -12.05 2.26
CA GLU A 262 10.93 -10.90 2.31
C GLU A 262 10.29 -10.57 0.94
N PHE A 263 11.07 -10.67 -0.14
CA PHE A 263 10.57 -10.54 -1.52
C PHE A 263 9.45 -11.56 -1.81
N LEU A 264 9.68 -12.83 -1.50
CA LEU A 264 8.75 -13.94 -1.74
C LEU A 264 7.52 -13.90 -0.82
N ASP A 265 7.68 -13.55 0.46
CA ASP A 265 6.59 -13.51 1.45
C ASP A 265 5.72 -12.25 1.30
N GLY A 266 6.33 -11.10 0.93
CA GLY A 266 5.64 -9.87 0.54
C GLY A 266 4.74 -10.09 -0.68
N GLY A 267 5.17 -10.96 -1.60
CA GLY A 267 4.43 -11.33 -2.80
C GLY A 267 4.97 -10.72 -4.08
N HIS A 268 6.24 -10.32 -4.10
CA HIS A 268 6.89 -9.79 -5.29
C HIS A 268 7.30 -10.91 -6.27
N GLY A 269 7.45 -12.16 -5.78
CA GLY A 269 7.65 -13.37 -6.59
C GLY A 269 6.37 -14.18 -6.84
N ASP A 270 5.24 -13.51 -7.07
CA ASP A 270 3.92 -14.16 -7.20
C ASP A 270 3.67 -14.87 -8.54
N CYS A 271 4.40 -14.49 -9.59
CA CYS A 271 4.43 -15.21 -10.87
C CYS A 271 5.01 -16.62 -10.73
N LEU A 272 5.88 -16.85 -9.73
CA LEU A 272 6.58 -18.11 -9.52
C LEU A 272 5.73 -19.20 -8.81
N LEU A 273 4.40 -19.09 -8.84
CA LEU A 273 3.48 -19.84 -7.96
C LEU A 273 2.68 -20.93 -8.66
N ASP A 274 2.72 -21.00 -9.98
CA ASP A 274 2.27 -22.12 -10.80
C ASP A 274 3.42 -23.07 -11.16
N VAL A 275 3.11 -24.14 -11.89
CA VAL A 275 4.03 -25.25 -12.16
C VAL A 275 4.27 -25.34 -13.68
N PRO A 276 5.54 -25.34 -14.14
CA PRO A 276 5.87 -25.35 -15.56
C PRO A 276 5.29 -26.56 -16.27
N GLN A 277 4.62 -26.32 -17.40
CA GLN A 277 3.89 -27.36 -18.14
C GLN A 277 4.83 -28.27 -18.95
N LYS A 278 5.94 -27.73 -19.48
CA LYS A 278 6.87 -28.45 -20.35
C LYS A 278 8.34 -28.10 -20.06
N PRO A 279 8.85 -28.43 -18.87
CA PRO A 279 10.24 -28.15 -18.50
C PRO A 279 11.23 -28.96 -19.35
N MET A 280 12.39 -28.38 -19.68
CA MET A 280 13.54 -29.12 -20.18
C MET A 280 14.25 -29.82 -19.02
N LEU A 281 14.71 -31.06 -19.24
CA LEU A 281 15.45 -31.81 -18.24
C LEU A 281 16.87 -31.25 -18.11
N LEU A 282 17.24 -30.83 -16.89
CA LEU A 282 18.60 -30.45 -16.54
C LEU A 282 19.42 -31.72 -16.22
N PRO A 283 20.72 -31.79 -16.58
CA PRO A 283 21.56 -32.94 -16.26
C PRO A 283 21.67 -33.19 -14.75
N ASP A 284 21.24 -34.38 -14.30
CA ASP A 284 21.40 -34.84 -12.90
C ASP A 284 22.84 -35.27 -12.57
N VAL A 285 23.70 -35.41 -13.58
CA VAL A 285 25.15 -35.68 -13.42
C VAL A 285 25.88 -34.41 -12.98
N LEU A 286 26.98 -34.56 -12.23
CA LEU A 286 27.83 -33.44 -11.83
C LEU A 286 28.66 -32.93 -13.03
N ALA A 287 28.83 -31.60 -13.14
CA ALA A 287 29.40 -30.97 -14.33
C ALA A 287 30.83 -31.45 -14.68
N GLY A 288 31.63 -31.78 -13.66
CA GLY A 288 32.99 -32.28 -13.82
C GLY A 288 33.11 -33.71 -14.36
N VAL A 289 32.00 -34.44 -14.51
CA VAL A 289 31.96 -35.73 -15.21
C VAL A 289 31.86 -35.51 -16.72
N SER A 290 31.08 -34.52 -17.18
CA SER A 290 30.99 -34.16 -18.61
C SER A 290 32.21 -33.37 -19.07
N TYR A 291 32.71 -32.46 -18.23
CA TYR A 291 33.80 -31.52 -18.54
C TYR A 291 35.03 -31.79 -17.67
N GLY A 292 35.41 -33.07 -17.55
CA GLY A 292 36.55 -33.51 -16.74
C GLY A 292 37.89 -32.99 -17.27
N LEU A 293 38.80 -32.69 -16.35
CA LEU A 293 40.21 -32.40 -16.65
C LEU A 293 41.08 -33.49 -16.05
N ASP A 294 41.69 -34.33 -16.88
CA ASP A 294 42.71 -35.29 -16.44
C ASP A 294 44.04 -34.58 -16.18
N ARG A 295 44.14 -33.91 -15.03
CA ARG A 295 45.40 -33.31 -14.56
C ARG A 295 45.75 -33.76 -13.14
N LYS A 296 47.00 -34.18 -12.96
CA LYS A 296 47.63 -34.37 -11.66
C LYS A 296 48.60 -33.20 -11.43
N SER A 297 48.40 -32.42 -10.37
CA SER A 297 49.32 -31.31 -10.03
C SER A 297 50.44 -31.85 -9.14
N ASN A 298 51.63 -32.06 -9.69
CA ASN A 298 52.80 -32.62 -8.99
C ASN A 298 52.47 -33.88 -8.17
N GLY A 299 51.66 -34.77 -8.74
CA GLY A 299 51.19 -36.02 -8.10
C GLY A 299 50.06 -35.86 -7.07
N HIS A 300 49.83 -34.66 -6.53
CA HIS A 300 48.83 -34.44 -5.48
C HIS A 300 47.39 -34.38 -6.02
N PRO A 301 46.41 -34.86 -5.23
CA PRO A 301 44.99 -34.64 -5.50
C PRO A 301 44.59 -33.19 -5.17
N VAL A 302 44.25 -32.39 -6.18
CA VAL A 302 43.93 -30.97 -6.03
C VAL A 302 42.65 -30.62 -6.78
N CYS A 303 41.60 -30.23 -6.06
CA CYS A 303 40.33 -29.78 -6.64
C CYS A 303 40.25 -28.26 -6.82
N MET A 304 41.37 -27.62 -7.18
CA MET A 304 41.51 -26.16 -7.22
C MET A 304 42.30 -25.64 -8.43
N THR A 305 41.81 -24.53 -9.00
CA THR A 305 42.59 -23.61 -9.85
C THR A 305 43.06 -22.40 -9.03
N ARG A 306 43.68 -21.42 -9.69
CA ARG A 306 44.15 -20.17 -9.06
C ARG A 306 43.03 -19.33 -8.41
N HIS A 307 41.79 -19.44 -8.88
CA HIS A 307 40.67 -18.60 -8.42
C HIS A 307 39.35 -19.35 -8.14
N PHE A 308 39.15 -20.52 -8.75
CA PHE A 308 37.96 -21.36 -8.55
C PHE A 308 38.33 -22.82 -8.30
N PRO A 309 37.60 -23.55 -7.43
CA PRO A 309 37.69 -25.00 -7.37
C PRO A 309 37.25 -25.66 -8.70
N TRP A 310 37.71 -26.88 -8.96
CA TRP A 310 37.26 -27.66 -10.11
C TRP A 310 35.76 -27.95 -10.02
N ALA A 311 35.16 -28.31 -11.15
CA ALA A 311 33.76 -28.69 -11.19
C ALA A 311 33.55 -29.94 -10.33
N ASP A 312 32.43 -29.98 -9.60
CA ASP A 312 32.11 -31.17 -8.81
C ASP A 312 31.96 -32.36 -9.77
N GLY A 313 32.45 -33.54 -9.38
CA GLY A 313 32.56 -34.72 -10.23
C GLY A 313 33.86 -34.85 -11.04
N THR A 314 34.71 -33.81 -11.13
CA THR A 314 36.01 -33.93 -11.82
C THR A 314 36.92 -34.91 -11.07
N HIS A 315 37.61 -35.79 -11.82
CA HIS A 315 38.57 -36.72 -11.26
C HIS A 315 39.79 -36.00 -10.64
N CYS A 316 40.13 -36.37 -9.41
CA CYS A 316 41.25 -35.77 -8.66
C CYS A 316 42.23 -36.80 -8.08
N GLY A 317 41.88 -38.09 -8.11
CA GLY A 317 42.71 -39.20 -7.63
C GLY A 317 42.15 -40.55 -8.08
N GLU A 318 42.84 -41.64 -7.72
CA GLU A 318 42.36 -43.00 -8.02
C GLU A 318 41.09 -43.31 -7.24
N GLY A 319 39.97 -43.49 -7.95
CA GLY A 319 38.64 -43.66 -7.33
C GLY A 319 38.08 -42.39 -6.66
N GLN A 320 38.73 -41.23 -6.83
CA GLN A 320 38.38 -39.98 -6.15
C GLN A 320 37.93 -38.87 -7.12
N ILE A 321 36.96 -38.09 -6.68
CA ILE A 321 36.35 -36.97 -7.41
C ILE A 321 36.24 -35.73 -6.52
N CYS A 322 36.16 -34.56 -7.16
CA CYS A 322 35.91 -33.31 -6.47
C CYS A 322 34.45 -33.22 -6.01
N ASP A 323 34.23 -32.96 -4.71
CA ASP A 323 32.95 -32.49 -4.16
C ASP A 323 33.20 -31.23 -3.34
N ARG A 324 32.52 -30.14 -3.68
CA ARG A 324 32.60 -28.83 -3.00
C ARG A 324 34.02 -28.25 -2.89
N GLY A 325 34.92 -28.64 -3.80
CA GLY A 325 36.33 -28.24 -3.81
C GLY A 325 37.28 -29.13 -2.99
N ILE A 326 36.80 -30.24 -2.43
CA ILE A 326 37.60 -31.24 -1.71
C ILE A 326 37.67 -32.51 -2.56
N CYS A 327 38.83 -33.18 -2.61
CA CYS A 327 38.95 -34.49 -3.26
C CYS A 327 38.43 -35.58 -2.32
N THR A 328 37.40 -36.31 -2.74
CA THR A 328 36.66 -37.29 -1.91
C THR A 328 36.48 -38.60 -2.68
N ASN A 329 36.25 -39.73 -1.99
CA ASN A 329 36.06 -41.00 -2.69
C ASN A 329 34.69 -41.02 -3.40
N LYS A 330 34.65 -41.56 -4.62
CA LYS A 330 33.44 -41.62 -5.44
C LYS A 330 32.26 -42.36 -4.78
N ILE A 331 32.55 -43.25 -3.81
CA ILE A 331 31.56 -43.97 -3.01
C ILE A 331 30.92 -43.03 -1.96
N ASP A 332 31.71 -42.18 -1.31
CA ASP A 332 31.24 -41.25 -0.27
C ASP A 332 30.30 -40.16 -0.84
N VAL A 333 30.41 -39.87 -2.14
CA VAL A 333 29.56 -38.90 -2.86
C VAL A 333 28.18 -39.48 -3.24
N GLN A 334 27.98 -40.80 -3.19
CA GLN A 334 26.64 -41.43 -3.29
C GLN A 334 25.83 -41.26 -2.01
N THR A 335 25.70 -40.02 -1.57
CA THR A 335 24.96 -39.64 -0.37
C THR A 335 23.46 -39.77 -0.60
N VAL A 336 22.76 -40.40 0.35
CA VAL A 336 21.30 -40.55 0.30
C VAL A 336 20.66 -39.15 0.32
N LYS A 337 19.69 -38.94 -0.57
CA LYS A 337 18.87 -37.73 -0.61
C LYS A 337 18.07 -37.58 0.69
N VAL A 338 18.25 -36.47 1.40
CA VAL A 338 17.54 -36.18 2.65
C VAL A 338 16.56 -35.04 2.41
N ASP A 339 15.26 -35.35 2.28
CA ASP A 339 14.21 -34.33 2.27
C ASP A 339 14.05 -33.74 3.68
N GLY A 340 14.00 -32.40 3.77
CA GLY A 340 13.98 -31.70 5.05
C GLY A 340 12.60 -31.72 5.71
N ARG A 341 12.56 -31.70 7.05
CA ARG A 341 11.29 -31.56 7.80
C ARG A 341 11.38 -30.43 8.84
N TRP A 342 10.21 -29.88 9.18
CA TRP A 342 10.11 -28.77 10.11
C TRP A 342 10.48 -29.18 11.53
N GLY A 343 11.42 -28.45 12.12
CA GLY A 343 11.71 -28.53 13.54
C GLY A 343 10.60 -27.94 14.41
N LYS A 344 10.88 -27.88 15.73
CA LYS A 344 9.96 -27.34 16.73
C LYS A 344 9.70 -25.84 16.50
N TRP A 345 8.56 -25.37 16.99
CA TRP A 345 8.26 -23.94 17.01
C TRP A 345 9.12 -23.23 18.06
N GLY A 346 9.83 -22.18 17.65
CA GLY A 346 10.52 -21.26 18.56
C GLY A 346 9.54 -20.49 19.45
N ALA A 347 10.09 -19.80 20.46
CA ALA A 347 9.30 -18.92 21.32
C ALA A 347 8.62 -17.78 20.54
N PHE A 348 7.63 -17.14 21.16
CA PHE A 348 7.08 -15.90 20.62
C PHE A 348 8.03 -14.74 20.93
N GLY A 349 8.44 -14.00 19.90
CA GLY A 349 9.29 -12.81 20.01
C GLY A 349 8.60 -11.63 20.71
N PRO A 350 9.23 -10.44 20.75
CA PRO A 350 8.64 -9.25 21.36
C PRO A 350 7.32 -8.85 20.68
N CYS A 351 6.47 -8.14 21.41
CA CYS A 351 5.24 -7.59 20.85
C CYS A 351 5.57 -6.36 19.99
N SER A 352 5.02 -6.29 18.76
CA SER A 352 5.26 -5.17 17.84
C SER A 352 4.73 -3.81 18.31
N ARG A 353 3.90 -3.77 19.36
CA ARG A 353 3.32 -2.55 19.95
C ARG A 353 3.22 -2.69 21.46
N THR A 354 3.36 -1.60 22.21
CA THR A 354 3.16 -1.54 23.66
C THR A 354 1.69 -1.41 24.07
N CYS A 355 0.82 -0.99 23.14
CA CYS A 355 -0.62 -0.83 23.33
C CYS A 355 -1.39 -0.99 22.00
N GLY A 356 -2.73 -1.08 22.09
CA GLY A 356 -3.67 -1.02 20.97
C GLY A 356 -3.63 -2.23 20.03
N ALA A 357 -3.35 -3.42 20.57
CA ALA A 357 -3.21 -4.68 19.86
C ALA A 357 -2.00 -4.74 18.90
N GLY A 358 -0.84 -5.04 19.48
CA GLY A 358 0.34 -5.49 18.72
C GLY A 358 0.25 -6.97 18.31
N VAL A 359 1.29 -7.45 17.65
CA VAL A 359 1.45 -8.85 17.24
C VAL A 359 2.79 -9.41 17.72
N GLN A 360 2.79 -10.66 18.19
CA GLN A 360 3.99 -11.47 18.39
C GLN A 360 4.08 -12.54 17.29
N LEU A 361 5.30 -12.82 16.84
CA LEU A 361 5.62 -13.86 15.84
C LEU A 361 6.44 -15.00 16.47
N SER A 362 6.38 -16.19 15.89
CA SER A 362 7.17 -17.36 16.27
C SER A 362 7.52 -18.17 15.01
N LYS A 363 8.82 -18.37 14.74
CA LYS A 363 9.35 -19.13 13.58
C LYS A 363 9.48 -20.63 13.91
N ARG A 364 9.72 -21.42 12.86
CA ARG A 364 10.36 -22.75 12.91
C ARG A 364 11.20 -22.95 11.65
N GLU A 365 12.28 -23.71 11.75
CA GLU A 365 13.17 -23.99 10.61
C GLU A 365 12.98 -25.37 10.01
N CYS A 366 13.58 -25.55 8.83
CA CYS A 366 13.73 -26.81 8.15
C CYS A 366 14.98 -27.55 8.65
N SER A 367 14.92 -28.07 9.88
CA SER A 367 16.10 -28.56 10.62
C SER A 367 15.98 -29.97 11.22
N ASP A 368 14.84 -30.66 11.08
CA ASP A 368 14.60 -31.99 11.70
C ASP A 368 14.20 -33.08 10.67
N PRO A 369 15.04 -33.44 9.69
CA PRO A 369 16.42 -32.98 9.48
C PRO A 369 16.51 -31.74 8.56
N VAL A 370 17.72 -31.18 8.48
CA VAL A 370 18.13 -30.23 7.42
C VAL A 370 18.15 -30.95 6.06
N PRO A 371 17.62 -30.37 4.99
CA PRO A 371 17.63 -31.00 3.68
C PRO A 371 19.05 -31.05 3.09
N ALA A 372 19.43 -32.22 2.56
CA ALA A 372 20.76 -32.46 2.01
C ALA A 372 20.70 -33.27 0.70
N ASN A 373 21.77 -33.19 -0.10
CA ASN A 373 22.02 -34.09 -1.24
C ASN A 373 20.88 -34.07 -2.28
N GLY A 374 20.47 -32.86 -2.71
CA GLY A 374 19.32 -32.68 -3.63
C GLY A 374 17.95 -32.91 -2.98
N GLY A 375 17.90 -32.97 -1.65
CA GLY A 375 16.71 -33.00 -0.80
C GLY A 375 15.74 -31.85 -1.07
N LYS A 376 14.44 -32.11 -0.96
CA LYS A 376 13.42 -31.06 -0.98
C LYS A 376 13.50 -30.23 0.29
N TYR A 377 13.55 -28.91 0.12
CA TYR A 377 13.34 -27.98 1.23
C TYR A 377 11.90 -28.11 1.77
N CYS A 378 11.73 -27.90 3.07
CA CYS A 378 10.44 -28.06 3.76
C CYS A 378 9.33 -27.25 3.11
N GLN A 379 8.09 -27.74 3.17
CA GLN A 379 6.92 -27.04 2.63
C GLN A 379 5.85 -26.83 3.71
N GLY A 380 5.10 -25.73 3.59
CA GLY A 380 4.07 -25.33 4.55
C GLY A 380 4.47 -24.15 5.44
N VAL A 381 3.68 -23.92 6.49
CA VAL A 381 3.78 -22.73 7.34
C VAL A 381 5.09 -22.71 8.14
N ARG A 382 5.90 -21.65 7.99
CA ARG A 382 7.15 -21.43 8.74
C ARG A 382 7.02 -20.48 9.93
N VAL A 383 5.96 -19.66 9.97
CA VAL A 383 5.73 -18.70 11.08
C VAL A 383 4.27 -18.77 11.59
N LYS A 384 4.09 -18.61 12.90
CA LYS A 384 2.79 -18.42 13.58
C LYS A 384 2.77 -17.09 14.32
N TYR A 385 1.58 -16.59 14.64
CA TYR A 385 1.38 -15.24 15.17
C TYR A 385 0.19 -15.18 16.13
N ARG A 386 0.22 -14.23 17.06
CA ARG A 386 -0.86 -13.94 18.02
C ARG A 386 -0.92 -12.46 18.36
N SER A 387 -2.10 -11.95 18.74
CA SER A 387 -2.21 -10.60 19.31
C SER A 387 -1.54 -10.52 20.68
N CYS A 388 -1.06 -9.33 21.02
CA CYS A 388 -0.44 -8.97 22.31
C CYS A 388 -0.74 -7.49 22.62
N SER A 389 -0.42 -7.02 23.83
CA SER A 389 -0.61 -5.61 24.23
C SER A 389 -1.98 -5.03 23.90
N LEU A 390 -3.04 -5.72 24.34
CA LEU A 390 -4.44 -5.40 24.06
C LEU A 390 -5.00 -4.22 24.88
N ASN A 391 -4.15 -3.55 25.68
CA ASN A 391 -4.52 -2.39 26.47
C ASN A 391 -4.70 -1.19 25.54
N HIS A 392 -5.67 -0.31 25.81
CA HIS A 392 -5.87 0.89 24.99
C HIS A 392 -4.63 1.80 24.99
N CYS A 393 -4.35 2.46 23.86
CA CYS A 393 -3.28 3.45 23.79
C CYS A 393 -3.75 4.80 24.37
N PRO A 394 -2.85 5.64 24.90
CA PRO A 394 -3.18 7.03 25.23
C PRO A 394 -3.67 7.78 23.99
N ASP A 395 -4.76 8.54 24.13
CA ASP A 395 -5.39 9.24 23.01
C ASP A 395 -4.62 10.55 22.72
N ASN A 396 -3.64 10.47 21.82
CA ASN A 396 -2.76 11.57 21.43
C ASN A 396 -3.30 12.40 20.24
N GLY A 397 -4.53 12.13 19.81
CA GLY A 397 -5.16 12.78 18.66
C GLY A 397 -4.69 12.29 17.29
N LYS A 398 -3.86 11.24 17.22
CA LYS A 398 -3.39 10.61 15.99
C LYS A 398 -3.59 9.09 16.04
N THR A 399 -3.78 8.49 14.87
CA THR A 399 -3.73 7.03 14.73
C THR A 399 -2.29 6.56 14.53
N PHE A 400 -2.01 5.32 14.94
CA PHE A 400 -0.70 4.69 14.77
C PHE A 400 -0.21 4.66 13.30
N ARG A 401 -1.10 4.78 12.30
CA ARG A 401 -0.71 4.90 10.88
C ARG A 401 -0.38 6.34 10.46
N GLU A 402 -0.98 7.34 11.09
CA GLU A 402 -0.60 8.75 10.89
C GLU A 402 0.79 9.03 11.46
N GLU A 403 1.11 8.48 12.64
CA GLU A 403 2.46 8.52 13.22
C GLU A 403 3.51 7.95 12.25
N GLN A 404 3.24 6.77 11.67
CA GLN A 404 4.12 6.17 10.66
C GLN A 404 4.28 7.05 9.41
N CYS A 405 3.19 7.61 8.88
CA CYS A 405 3.26 8.53 7.74
C CYS A 405 4.07 9.80 8.05
N GLU A 406 3.96 10.36 9.25
CA GLU A 406 4.72 11.54 9.67
C GLU A 406 6.21 11.21 9.85
N THR A 407 6.55 10.11 10.51
CA THR A 407 7.95 9.68 10.71
C THR A 407 8.64 9.38 9.38
N SER A 408 8.05 8.54 8.52
CA SER A 408 8.63 8.22 7.22
C SER A 408 8.61 9.41 6.25
N GLY A 409 7.60 10.28 6.33
CA GLY A 409 7.48 11.47 5.49
C GLY A 409 8.57 12.51 5.75
N ARG A 410 8.99 12.69 7.01
CA ARG A 410 10.14 13.53 7.38
C ARG A 410 11.48 13.00 6.83
N GLY A 411 11.62 11.68 6.67
CA GLY A 411 12.81 11.06 6.07
C GLY A 411 12.89 11.22 4.55
N PHE A 412 11.75 11.34 3.87
CA PHE A 412 11.63 11.44 2.40
C PHE A 412 12.01 12.83 1.83
N ASN A 413 12.87 13.59 2.51
CA ASN A 413 13.25 14.96 2.14
C ASN A 413 14.24 15.03 0.95
N THR A 414 13.79 14.54 -0.20
CA THR A 414 14.51 14.61 -1.49
C THR A 414 14.13 15.83 -2.33
N ASN A 415 13.14 16.63 -1.90
CA ASN A 415 12.70 17.83 -2.60
C ASN A 415 12.24 18.93 -1.61
N PRO A 416 12.70 20.20 -1.76
CA PRO A 416 12.35 21.29 -0.83
C PRO A 416 10.85 21.56 -0.66
N LEU A 417 10.01 21.23 -1.65
CA LEU A 417 8.57 21.51 -1.64
C LEU A 417 7.79 20.75 -0.56
N PHE A 418 8.36 19.68 0.01
CA PHE A 418 7.65 18.80 0.96
C PHE A 418 8.17 18.88 2.41
N ALA A 419 9.17 19.72 2.69
CA ALA A 419 9.76 19.84 4.03
C ALA A 419 8.78 20.28 5.13
N THR A 420 7.71 20.99 4.76
CA THR A 420 6.63 21.44 5.66
C THR A 420 5.30 20.70 5.47
N ALA A 421 5.28 19.63 4.66
CA ALA A 421 4.05 18.92 4.34
C ALA A 421 3.52 18.11 5.52
N VAL A 422 2.22 18.26 5.83
CA VAL A 422 1.51 17.39 6.77
C VAL A 422 1.21 16.06 6.07
N TRP A 423 1.90 15.00 6.44
CA TRP A 423 1.73 13.67 5.85
C TRP A 423 0.54 12.93 6.47
N VAL A 424 -0.40 12.47 5.64
CA VAL A 424 -1.59 11.72 6.08
C VAL A 424 -1.76 10.41 5.30
N PRO A 425 -2.32 9.34 5.89
CA PRO A 425 -2.58 8.09 5.18
C PRO A 425 -3.56 8.24 4.00
N LYS A 426 -3.45 7.34 3.03
CA LYS A 426 -4.40 7.17 1.93
C LYS A 426 -4.99 5.75 1.97
N PHE A 427 -6.32 5.64 1.90
CA PHE A 427 -7.03 4.35 1.81
C PHE A 427 -7.87 4.22 0.53
N SER A 428 -8.50 5.32 0.07
CA SER A 428 -9.30 5.39 -1.14
C SER A 428 -8.46 5.10 -2.40
N GLY A 429 -9.00 4.27 -3.28
CA GLY A 429 -8.29 3.75 -4.46
C GLY A 429 -7.10 2.82 -4.16
N VAL A 430 -6.84 2.43 -2.91
CA VAL A 430 -5.79 1.46 -2.57
C VAL A 430 -6.31 0.03 -2.71
N SER A 431 -5.61 -0.80 -3.49
CA SER A 431 -6.00 -2.20 -3.70
C SER A 431 -6.07 -2.98 -2.38
N ALA A 432 -6.92 -4.01 -2.31
CA ALA A 432 -7.05 -4.83 -1.10
C ALA A 432 -5.73 -5.49 -0.67
N ASN A 433 -4.82 -5.76 -1.61
CA ASN A 433 -3.50 -6.33 -1.35
C ASN A 433 -2.52 -5.28 -0.80
N ASP A 434 -2.65 -4.02 -1.22
CA ASP A 434 -1.75 -2.92 -0.84
C ASP A 434 -2.16 -2.20 0.47
N ARG A 435 -3.29 -2.55 1.08
CA ARG A 435 -3.82 -1.92 2.32
C ARG A 435 -2.87 -1.91 3.52
N CYS A 436 -1.83 -2.72 3.49
CA CYS A 436 -0.80 -2.79 4.53
C CYS A 436 0.58 -2.29 4.09
N LYS A 437 0.70 -1.67 2.91
CA LYS A 437 1.79 -0.75 2.58
C LYS A 437 1.56 0.59 3.28
N LEU A 438 2.62 1.33 3.56
CA LEU A 438 2.53 2.68 4.12
C LEU A 438 2.38 3.69 2.97
N ILE A 439 1.14 3.89 2.52
CA ILE A 439 0.80 4.82 1.44
C ILE A 439 0.30 6.14 2.06
N CYS A 440 1.04 7.21 1.82
CA CYS A 440 0.82 8.52 2.42
C CYS A 440 0.71 9.61 1.34
N ARG A 441 0.00 10.70 1.66
CA ARG A 441 -0.12 11.88 0.82
C ARG A 441 0.25 13.14 1.62
N ALA A 442 0.82 14.13 0.95
CA ALA A 442 0.94 15.46 1.51
C ALA A 442 -0.46 16.11 1.54
N ASN A 443 -0.90 16.56 2.73
CA ASN A 443 -2.22 17.15 2.93
C ASN A 443 -2.42 18.37 2.00
N GLY A 444 -3.63 18.54 1.48
CA GLY A 444 -3.95 19.54 0.46
C GLY A 444 -3.49 19.20 -0.98
N THR A 445 -2.64 18.19 -1.19
CA THR A 445 -2.20 17.78 -2.55
C THR A 445 -2.95 16.55 -3.08
N GLY A 446 -2.90 16.36 -4.40
CA GLY A 446 -3.41 15.15 -5.08
C GLY A 446 -2.40 14.00 -5.17
N TYR A 447 -1.11 14.25 -4.88
CA TYR A 447 -0.03 13.28 -5.02
C TYR A 447 0.06 12.35 -3.80
N PHE A 448 0.48 11.11 -4.02
CA PHE A 448 0.67 10.11 -2.97
C PHE A 448 1.92 9.27 -3.26
N TYR A 449 2.54 8.76 -2.20
CA TYR A 449 3.80 8.04 -2.24
C TYR A 449 3.70 6.76 -1.39
N VAL A 450 4.41 5.71 -1.80
CA VAL A 450 4.59 4.49 -0.99
C VAL A 450 5.86 4.68 -0.16
N LEU A 451 5.70 5.12 1.08
CA LEU A 451 6.83 5.45 1.95
C LEU A 451 7.51 4.19 2.53
N ALA A 452 6.75 3.10 2.73
CA ALA A 452 7.29 1.79 3.09
C ALA A 452 6.45 0.64 2.52
N GLN A 453 7.08 -0.49 2.21
CA GLN A 453 6.42 -1.70 1.67
C GLN A 453 5.54 -2.43 2.69
N LYS A 454 5.67 -2.11 3.98
CA LYS A 454 4.79 -2.60 5.05
C LYS A 454 4.63 -1.54 6.14
N VAL A 455 3.45 -1.44 6.70
CA VAL A 455 3.24 -0.81 8.03
C VAL A 455 3.70 -1.76 9.14
N VAL A 456 3.97 -1.21 10.32
CA VAL A 456 4.32 -1.99 11.53
C VAL A 456 3.19 -2.97 11.87
N ASP A 457 3.55 -4.20 12.26
CA ASP A 457 2.60 -5.23 12.63
C ASP A 457 1.69 -4.76 13.79
N GLY A 458 0.40 -5.08 13.71
CA GLY A 458 -0.59 -4.56 14.65
C GLY A 458 -1.24 -3.24 14.22
N THR A 459 -0.76 -2.59 13.15
CA THR A 459 -1.46 -1.41 12.57
C THR A 459 -2.80 -1.84 11.94
N PRO A 460 -3.93 -1.18 12.21
CA PRO A 460 -5.19 -1.46 11.50
C PRO A 460 -5.05 -1.29 9.97
N CYS A 461 -5.71 -2.15 9.20
CA CYS A 461 -5.65 -2.11 7.72
C CYS A 461 -6.33 -0.86 7.14
N SER A 462 -7.44 -0.47 7.74
CA SER A 462 -8.19 0.76 7.44
C SER A 462 -9.13 1.04 8.62
N PRO A 463 -9.40 2.31 8.99
CA PRO A 463 -10.12 2.67 10.21
C PRO A 463 -11.54 2.09 10.32
N ASP A 464 -12.18 1.78 9.20
CA ASP A 464 -13.52 1.19 9.07
C ASP A 464 -13.56 -0.34 9.21
N THR A 465 -12.40 -1.01 9.24
CA THR A 465 -12.29 -2.48 9.33
C THR A 465 -11.71 -2.93 10.68
N THR A 466 -12.05 -4.16 11.09
CA THR A 466 -11.35 -4.89 12.16
C THR A 466 -10.10 -5.62 11.64
N GLY A 467 -9.65 -5.33 10.42
CA GLY A 467 -8.47 -5.94 9.86
C GLY A 467 -7.21 -5.38 10.52
N VAL A 468 -6.27 -6.25 10.88
CA VAL A 468 -4.97 -5.89 11.42
C VAL A 468 -3.89 -6.27 10.40
N CYS A 469 -2.97 -5.35 10.13
CA CYS A 469 -1.82 -5.60 9.28
C CYS A 469 -0.82 -6.47 10.02
N VAL A 470 -0.39 -7.53 9.35
CA VAL A 470 0.67 -8.39 9.82
C VAL A 470 1.55 -8.74 8.62
N GLN A 471 2.81 -8.30 8.68
CA GLN A 471 3.88 -8.45 7.70
C GLN A 471 3.41 -8.12 6.28
N GLY A 472 2.92 -6.89 6.11
CA GLY A 472 2.45 -6.37 4.83
C GLY A 472 1.10 -6.93 4.35
N LYS A 473 0.41 -7.80 5.10
CA LYS A 473 -0.90 -8.36 4.69
C LYS A 473 -2.01 -8.06 5.69
N CYS A 474 -3.21 -7.79 5.17
CA CYS A 474 -4.38 -7.49 5.99
C CYS A 474 -5.06 -8.78 6.48
N ILE A 475 -5.08 -8.98 7.80
CA ILE A 475 -5.59 -10.20 8.43
C ILE A 475 -6.85 -9.88 9.21
N LYS A 476 -7.88 -10.72 9.07
CA LYS A 476 -9.13 -10.56 9.82
C LYS A 476 -8.88 -10.78 11.32
N ALA A 477 -9.17 -9.77 12.12
CA ALA A 477 -9.33 -9.87 13.57
C ALA A 477 -10.79 -9.57 13.95
N GLY A 478 -11.17 -9.91 15.18
CA GLY A 478 -12.45 -9.53 15.74
C GLY A 478 -12.52 -8.04 16.06
N CYS A 479 -13.71 -7.56 16.41
CA CYS A 479 -13.92 -6.19 16.92
C CYS A 479 -13.25 -5.94 18.28
N ASP A 480 -12.77 -7.00 18.94
CA ASP A 480 -12.01 -7.02 20.19
C ASP A 480 -10.49 -6.97 19.94
N GLU A 481 -10.09 -6.59 18.73
CA GLU A 481 -8.70 -6.44 18.25
C GLU A 481 -7.86 -7.75 18.31
N ARG A 482 -8.53 -8.88 18.57
CA ARG A 482 -7.90 -10.21 18.67
C ARG A 482 -7.92 -10.91 17.31
N ILE A 483 -6.72 -11.23 16.82
CA ILE A 483 -6.51 -12.04 15.62
C ILE A 483 -7.16 -13.42 15.82
N GLY A 484 -7.97 -13.86 14.84
CA GLY A 484 -8.71 -15.11 14.92
C GLY A 484 -10.00 -15.06 15.75
N SER A 485 -10.29 -13.96 16.45
CA SER A 485 -11.59 -13.77 17.10
C SER A 485 -12.71 -13.63 16.07
N THR A 486 -13.85 -14.25 16.35
CA THR A 486 -15.06 -14.23 15.51
C THR A 486 -16.02 -13.10 15.88
N LYS A 487 -15.73 -12.33 16.95
CA LYS A 487 -16.57 -11.22 17.41
C LYS A 487 -16.66 -10.13 16.35
N LYS A 488 -17.87 -9.61 16.13
CA LYS A 488 -18.16 -8.51 15.20
C LYS A 488 -18.85 -7.36 15.95
N PHE A 489 -18.75 -6.15 15.40
CA PHE A 489 -19.61 -5.07 15.83
C PHE A 489 -21.06 -5.42 15.51
N ASP A 490 -21.96 -5.15 16.44
CA ASP A 490 -23.39 -5.23 16.22
C ASP A 490 -23.90 -3.97 15.46
N LYS A 491 -25.20 -3.88 15.22
CA LYS A 491 -25.81 -2.71 14.55
C LYS A 491 -25.62 -1.41 15.34
N CYS A 492 -25.33 -1.48 16.64
CA CYS A 492 -25.11 -0.34 17.51
C CYS A 492 -23.64 0.13 17.53
N GLY A 493 -22.74 -0.57 16.84
CA GLY A 493 -21.30 -0.33 16.90
C GLY A 493 -20.63 -0.91 18.15
N VAL A 494 -21.32 -1.79 18.90
CA VAL A 494 -20.79 -2.43 20.12
C VAL A 494 -20.16 -3.77 19.76
N CYS A 495 -18.94 -4.02 20.21
CA CYS A 495 -18.25 -5.27 19.91
C CYS A 495 -18.88 -6.47 20.64
N GLY A 496 -19.41 -7.43 19.89
CA GLY A 496 -20.12 -8.58 20.45
C GLY A 496 -21.48 -8.22 21.06
N GLY A 497 -22.05 -7.06 20.72
CA GLY A 497 -23.37 -6.64 21.18
C GLY A 497 -24.52 -7.46 20.60
N ASP A 498 -25.69 -7.35 21.23
CA ASP A 498 -26.90 -8.13 20.88
C ASP A 498 -27.90 -7.36 19.99
N ASN A 499 -27.54 -6.15 19.53
CA ASN A 499 -28.36 -5.21 18.77
C ASN A 499 -29.53 -4.55 19.55
N LYS A 500 -29.66 -4.74 20.87
CA LYS A 500 -30.75 -4.12 21.66
C LYS A 500 -30.40 -2.72 22.19
N GLY A 501 -29.11 -2.40 22.29
CA GLY A 501 -28.59 -1.13 22.84
C GLY A 501 -28.86 0.12 21.99
N CYS A 502 -29.49 0.00 20.82
CA CYS A 502 -29.70 1.11 19.89
C CYS A 502 -31.10 1.09 19.24
N LYS A 503 -31.46 2.21 18.61
CA LYS A 503 -32.65 2.37 17.75
C LYS A 503 -32.21 2.68 16.33
N LYS A 504 -32.79 1.99 15.35
CA LYS A 504 -32.63 2.33 13.93
C LYS A 504 -33.36 3.65 13.62
N VAL A 505 -32.68 4.56 12.94
CA VAL A 505 -33.26 5.73 12.27
C VAL A 505 -33.13 5.50 10.77
N SER A 506 -34.18 5.82 10.01
CA SER A 506 -34.16 5.71 8.54
C SER A 506 -35.21 6.59 7.91
N GLY A 507 -34.96 7.04 6.68
CA GLY A 507 -35.88 7.86 5.92
C GLY A 507 -35.57 7.91 4.44
N LEU A 508 -36.37 8.69 3.73
CA LEU A 508 -36.31 8.87 2.29
C LEU A 508 -36.46 10.37 1.98
N PHE A 509 -35.59 10.91 1.12
CA PHE A 509 -35.68 12.27 0.62
C PHE A 509 -35.86 12.25 -0.91
N THR A 510 -36.88 12.96 -1.41
CA THR A 510 -37.25 12.98 -2.84
C THR A 510 -37.72 14.32 -3.40
N LYS A 511 -37.70 15.41 -2.62
CA LYS A 511 -38.24 16.71 -3.04
C LYS A 511 -37.08 17.68 -3.30
N PRO A 512 -36.72 17.97 -4.56
CA PRO A 512 -35.61 18.88 -4.85
C PRO A 512 -36.05 20.34 -4.70
N MET A 513 -35.21 21.14 -4.03
CA MET A 513 -35.16 22.60 -4.17
C MET A 513 -33.81 22.96 -4.80
N HIS A 514 -33.70 24.08 -5.50
CA HIS A 514 -32.42 24.48 -6.10
C HIS A 514 -31.33 24.69 -5.05
N GLY A 515 -30.14 24.14 -5.27
CA GLY A 515 -28.99 24.27 -4.37
C GLY A 515 -28.90 23.15 -3.33
N TYR A 516 -28.40 23.47 -2.13
CA TYR A 516 -28.18 22.51 -1.05
C TYR A 516 -29.46 22.28 -0.25
N ASN A 517 -29.89 21.02 -0.19
CA ASN A 517 -31.09 20.60 0.52
C ASN A 517 -30.70 19.77 1.73
N PHE A 518 -31.25 20.09 2.90
CA PHE A 518 -31.08 19.28 4.10
C PHE A 518 -31.72 17.89 3.93
N VAL A 519 -30.93 16.83 4.14
CA VAL A 519 -31.41 15.44 4.11
C VAL A 519 -31.58 14.89 5.52
N VAL A 520 -30.51 14.92 6.35
CA VAL A 520 -30.52 14.39 7.72
C VAL A 520 -29.33 14.88 8.56
N MET A 521 -29.53 15.03 9.88
CA MET A 521 -28.44 15.16 10.85
C MET A 521 -28.00 13.78 11.34
N LEU A 522 -26.70 13.51 11.30
CA LEU A 522 -26.05 12.36 11.91
C LEU A 522 -25.39 12.82 13.21
N PRO A 523 -25.96 12.56 14.40
CA PRO A 523 -25.34 13.00 15.65
C PRO A 523 -24.10 12.16 16.00
N ALA A 524 -23.27 12.67 16.91
CA ALA A 524 -22.20 11.88 17.52
C ALA A 524 -22.75 10.59 18.14
N GLY A 525 -22.01 9.50 18.01
CA GLY A 525 -22.44 8.15 18.38
C GLY A 525 -23.31 7.44 17.34
N ALA A 526 -23.70 8.08 16.22
CA ALA A 526 -24.39 7.40 15.14
C ALA A 526 -23.51 6.33 14.49
N ALA A 527 -23.98 5.09 14.46
CA ALA A 527 -23.24 3.92 13.98
C ALA A 527 -23.92 3.24 12.78
N ASN A 528 -23.14 2.44 12.03
CA ASN A 528 -23.60 1.63 10.89
C ASN A 528 -24.49 2.44 9.91
N ILE A 529 -23.90 3.53 9.43
CA ILE A 529 -24.51 4.56 8.57
C ILE A 529 -24.42 4.08 7.12
N ASP A 530 -25.57 4.06 6.44
CA ASP A 530 -25.70 3.77 5.00
C ASP A 530 -26.67 4.78 4.39
N ILE A 531 -26.14 5.68 3.55
CA ILE A 531 -26.91 6.67 2.81
C ILE A 531 -26.63 6.45 1.33
N ARG A 532 -27.68 6.30 0.53
CA ARG A 532 -27.58 6.04 -0.90
C ARG A 532 -28.50 6.96 -1.68
N GLN A 533 -27.92 7.78 -2.53
CA GLN A 533 -28.60 8.42 -3.64
C GLN A 533 -28.64 7.40 -4.79
N ARG A 534 -29.72 7.43 -5.58
CA ARG A 534 -29.83 6.72 -6.85
C ARG A 534 -30.45 7.65 -7.87
N GLY A 535 -29.92 7.64 -9.08
CA GLY A 535 -30.49 8.42 -10.18
C GLY A 535 -31.97 8.13 -10.41
N TYR A 536 -32.74 9.18 -10.73
CA TYR A 536 -34.12 9.03 -11.15
C TYR A 536 -34.20 8.07 -12.35
N LYS A 537 -35.06 7.04 -12.28
CA LYS A 537 -35.18 5.94 -13.26
C LYS A 537 -33.84 5.26 -13.67
N GLY A 538 -32.78 5.37 -12.85
CA GLY A 538 -31.46 4.79 -13.16
C GLY A 538 -30.54 5.66 -14.02
N MET A 539 -30.88 6.93 -14.24
CA MET A 539 -30.02 7.89 -14.95
C MET A 539 -28.68 8.08 -14.23
N THR A 540 -27.58 8.06 -14.98
CA THR A 540 -26.25 8.50 -14.52
C THR A 540 -26.10 10.00 -14.82
N GLY A 541 -25.84 10.83 -13.81
CA GLY A 541 -25.84 12.29 -13.97
C GLY A 541 -27.25 12.89 -13.92
N ASP A 542 -27.96 12.63 -12.83
CA ASP A 542 -29.30 13.15 -12.52
C ASP A 542 -29.27 14.55 -11.84
N ASP A 543 -28.08 15.14 -11.76
CA ASP A 543 -27.71 16.42 -11.12
C ASP A 543 -27.98 16.52 -9.61
N ASN A 544 -28.07 15.38 -8.91
CA ASN A 544 -28.31 15.30 -7.47
C ASN A 544 -27.11 14.70 -6.72
N TYR A 545 -26.25 15.55 -6.16
CA TYR A 545 -24.95 15.15 -5.60
C TYR A 545 -24.96 15.20 -4.06
N LEU A 546 -24.51 14.14 -3.39
CA LEU A 546 -24.46 14.10 -1.91
C LEU A 546 -23.36 15.04 -1.37
N ALA A 547 -23.66 15.79 -0.31
CA ALA A 547 -22.73 16.68 0.37
C ALA A 547 -22.73 16.45 1.89
N ILE A 548 -21.61 16.75 2.54
CA ILE A 548 -21.45 16.64 4.00
C ILE A 548 -20.88 17.95 4.55
N LYS A 549 -21.44 18.38 5.66
CA LYS A 549 -21.05 19.58 6.42
C LYS A 549 -20.78 19.19 7.87
N SER A 550 -19.72 19.72 8.45
CA SER A 550 -19.42 19.55 9.89
C SER A 550 -20.34 20.43 10.74
N SER A 551 -20.37 20.20 12.05
CA SER A 551 -21.15 20.94 13.04
C SER A 551 -20.85 22.44 13.08
N ASN A 552 -19.63 22.84 12.68
CA ASN A 552 -19.22 24.23 12.53
C ASN A 552 -19.70 24.90 11.22
N GLY A 553 -20.40 24.18 10.35
CA GLY A 553 -20.89 24.70 9.07
C GLY A 553 -19.92 24.57 7.88
N GLN A 554 -18.71 24.04 8.07
CA GLN A 554 -17.74 23.81 7.00
C GLN A 554 -18.08 22.55 6.18
N TYR A 555 -18.03 22.63 4.85
CA TYR A 555 -18.20 21.45 3.99
C TYR A 555 -16.98 20.52 4.06
N LEU A 556 -17.22 19.24 4.36
CA LEU A 556 -16.24 18.15 4.31
C LEU A 556 -16.31 17.39 2.98
N LEU A 557 -17.45 17.43 2.29
CA LEU A 557 -17.67 16.82 0.98
C LEU A 557 -18.59 17.69 0.13
N ASN A 558 -18.22 17.85 -1.14
CA ASN A 558 -19.02 18.45 -2.22
C ASN A 558 -19.64 19.82 -1.87
N GLY A 559 -18.84 20.71 -1.27
CA GLY A 559 -19.23 22.10 -0.98
C GLY A 559 -18.92 23.06 -2.14
N ASN A 560 -19.39 24.31 -2.01
CA ASN A 560 -19.10 25.42 -2.95
C ASN A 560 -19.44 25.12 -4.42
N TYR A 561 -20.39 24.22 -4.67
CA TYR A 561 -20.80 23.71 -5.99
C TYR A 561 -19.72 22.91 -6.73
N VAL A 562 -18.67 22.48 -6.02
CA VAL A 562 -17.60 21.60 -6.54
C VAL A 562 -17.91 20.16 -6.14
N VAL A 563 -17.90 19.23 -7.10
CA VAL A 563 -18.36 17.85 -6.90
C VAL A 563 -17.23 16.85 -7.16
N SER A 564 -17.07 15.85 -6.29
CA SER A 564 -16.04 14.80 -6.39
C SER A 564 -16.51 13.62 -7.25
N SER A 565 -15.90 13.44 -8.42
CA SER A 565 -16.22 12.34 -9.35
C SER A 565 -15.78 10.95 -8.89
N GLY A 566 -14.72 10.86 -8.08
CA GLY A 566 -14.15 9.61 -7.56
C GLY A 566 -14.31 9.43 -6.04
N GLU A 567 -13.89 8.25 -5.57
CA GLU A 567 -13.97 7.84 -4.16
C GLU A 567 -13.24 8.83 -3.22
N ARG A 568 -13.85 9.16 -2.08
CA ARG A 568 -13.27 10.01 -1.04
C ARG A 568 -13.39 9.36 0.34
N ASP A 569 -12.28 9.37 1.08
CA ASP A 569 -12.26 9.11 2.53
C ASP A 569 -12.46 10.43 3.28
N ILE A 570 -13.33 10.43 4.29
CA ILE A 570 -13.60 11.57 5.18
C ILE A 570 -13.34 11.09 6.61
N ILE A 571 -12.29 11.61 7.24
CA ILE A 571 -11.89 11.22 8.60
C ILE A 571 -12.54 12.17 9.60
N ILE A 572 -13.27 11.60 10.57
CA ILE A 572 -14.16 12.28 11.52
C ILE A 572 -13.86 11.71 12.91
N LYS A 573 -12.94 12.34 13.65
CA LYS A 573 -12.50 11.96 15.02
C LYS A 573 -12.45 10.44 15.27
N ASN A 574 -11.38 9.80 14.78
CA ASN A 574 -11.13 8.35 14.85
C ASN A 574 -12.14 7.43 14.11
N SER A 575 -13.15 7.98 13.44
CA SER A 575 -14.04 7.26 12.51
C SER A 575 -13.83 7.68 11.06
N LEU A 576 -14.10 6.77 10.13
CA LEU A 576 -13.96 6.98 8.68
C LEU A 576 -15.33 6.84 8.01
N MET A 577 -15.71 7.85 7.23
CA MET A 577 -16.83 7.80 6.29
C MET A 577 -16.30 7.75 4.86
N ARG A 578 -16.79 6.79 4.07
CA ARG A 578 -16.42 6.59 2.67
C ARG A 578 -17.51 7.07 1.74
N TYR A 579 -17.14 7.89 0.76
CA TYR A 579 -17.97 8.34 -0.35
C TYR A 579 -17.54 7.66 -1.65
N SER A 580 -18.50 7.19 -2.45
CA SER A 580 -18.23 6.44 -3.70
C SER A 580 -17.76 7.29 -4.89
N GLY A 581 -18.04 8.60 -4.89
CA GLY A 581 -17.96 9.42 -6.10
C GLY A 581 -19.22 9.34 -6.97
N THR A 582 -19.37 10.31 -7.87
CA THR A 582 -20.52 10.47 -8.79
C THR A 582 -20.43 9.65 -10.08
N SER A 583 -19.30 8.99 -10.34
CA SER A 583 -19.06 8.21 -11.56
C SER A 583 -19.87 6.91 -11.65
N GLY A 584 -20.48 6.45 -10.56
CA GLY A 584 -21.37 5.28 -10.52
C GLY A 584 -22.86 5.62 -10.71
N SER A 585 -23.69 4.60 -10.91
CA SER A 585 -25.16 4.75 -11.03
C SER A 585 -25.89 4.97 -9.68
N SER A 586 -25.14 5.14 -8.59
CA SER A 586 -25.64 5.37 -7.24
C SER A 586 -24.50 5.94 -6.39
N GLU A 587 -24.70 7.11 -5.81
CA GLU A 587 -23.75 7.64 -4.81
C GLU A 587 -24.04 7.04 -3.43
N THR A 588 -23.00 6.66 -2.71
CA THR A 588 -23.12 6.11 -1.35
C THR A 588 -22.19 6.80 -0.35
N LEU A 589 -22.71 7.07 0.84
CA LEU A 589 -21.96 7.45 2.04
C LEU A 589 -22.11 6.35 3.10
N GLN A 590 -20.99 5.80 3.56
CA GLN A 590 -20.99 4.67 4.50
C GLN A 590 -19.98 4.86 5.63
N ALA A 591 -20.38 4.52 6.86
CA ALA A 591 -19.51 4.48 8.04
C ALA A 591 -19.95 3.35 9.00
N VAL A 592 -19.03 2.44 9.35
CA VAL A 592 -19.36 1.28 10.19
C VAL A 592 -19.32 1.65 11.69
N LYS A 593 -18.25 2.32 12.12
CA LYS A 593 -18.03 2.73 13.51
C LYS A 593 -18.91 3.93 13.91
N PRO A 594 -19.21 4.11 15.21
CA PRO A 594 -19.87 5.32 15.71
C PRO A 594 -19.11 6.60 15.34
N LEU A 595 -19.80 7.67 14.92
CA LEU A 595 -19.16 8.97 14.65
C LEU A 595 -18.68 9.65 15.94
N GLY A 596 -17.46 10.22 15.92
CA GLY A 596 -16.93 11.00 17.03
C GLY A 596 -17.48 12.44 17.14
N GLU A 597 -18.17 12.92 16.10
CA GLU A 597 -18.84 14.23 16.09
C GLU A 597 -20.09 14.22 15.21
N ALA A 598 -20.92 15.26 15.30
CA ALA A 598 -22.15 15.39 14.52
C ALA A 598 -21.88 15.97 13.13
N LEU A 599 -22.57 15.44 12.12
CA LEU A 599 -22.49 15.83 10.72
C LEU A 599 -23.88 16.14 10.14
N THR A 600 -23.94 17.10 9.22
CA THR A 600 -25.12 17.37 8.40
C THR A 600 -24.92 16.72 7.03
N VAL A 601 -25.92 15.96 6.57
CA VAL A 601 -25.95 15.43 5.20
C VAL A 601 -26.94 16.25 4.39
N GLU A 602 -26.47 16.72 3.24
CA GLU A 602 -27.21 17.54 2.30
C GLU A 602 -27.18 16.89 0.90
N VAL A 603 -28.05 17.34 0.00
CA VAL A 603 -27.95 17.06 -1.43
C VAL A 603 -27.95 18.37 -2.21
N LEU A 604 -26.94 18.54 -3.05
CA LEU A 604 -26.89 19.58 -4.07
C LEU A 604 -27.78 19.12 -5.24
N CYS A 605 -28.96 19.72 -5.37
CA CYS A 605 -29.81 19.57 -6.56
C CYS A 605 -29.46 20.72 -7.52
N ALA A 606 -28.76 20.37 -8.59
CA ALA A 606 -28.31 21.29 -9.63
C ALA A 606 -29.02 21.02 -10.97
N GLY A 607 -28.63 21.75 -12.02
CA GLY A 607 -28.97 21.44 -13.41
C GLY A 607 -30.44 21.10 -13.66
N ARG A 608 -30.70 19.81 -13.94
CA ARG A 608 -31.97 19.28 -14.45
C ARG A 608 -33.10 19.13 -13.41
N MET A 609 -32.88 19.42 -12.13
CA MET A 609 -33.90 19.34 -11.05
C MET A 609 -34.67 18.01 -10.98
N THR A 610 -34.02 16.89 -11.34
CA THR A 610 -34.66 15.58 -11.31
C THR A 610 -34.95 15.16 -9.86
N PRO A 611 -36.02 14.42 -9.55
CA PRO A 611 -36.32 14.04 -8.17
C PRO A 611 -35.24 13.12 -7.57
N PRO A 612 -34.50 13.55 -6.53
CA PRO A 612 -33.49 12.70 -5.89
C PRO A 612 -34.14 11.47 -5.26
N ARG A 613 -33.38 10.39 -5.07
CA ARG A 613 -33.88 9.16 -4.42
C ARG A 613 -32.97 8.73 -3.29
N ILE A 614 -32.85 9.58 -2.28
CA ILE A 614 -31.88 9.37 -1.19
C ILE A 614 -32.54 8.56 -0.08
N ARG A 615 -32.07 7.33 0.11
CA ARG A 615 -32.43 6.48 1.24
C ARG A 615 -31.30 6.56 2.26
N TYR A 616 -31.63 6.86 3.52
CA TYR A 616 -30.66 6.85 4.62
C TYR A 616 -31.10 5.89 5.72
N SER A 617 -30.13 5.25 6.36
CA SER A 617 -30.32 4.61 7.66
C SER A 617 -29.06 4.58 8.50
N PHE A 618 -29.23 4.63 9.82
CA PHE A 618 -28.19 4.56 10.83
C PHE A 618 -28.78 4.09 12.17
N TYR A 619 -27.95 3.87 13.17
CA TYR A 619 -28.36 3.44 14.51
C TYR A 619 -27.86 4.43 15.56
N LEU A 620 -28.72 4.75 16.53
CA LEU A 620 -28.40 5.63 17.66
C LEU A 620 -28.47 4.85 18.98
N PRO A 621 -27.52 5.03 19.92
CA PRO A 621 -27.61 4.46 21.27
C PRO A 621 -28.92 4.81 21.96
N ARG A 622 -29.47 3.88 22.75
CA ARG A 622 -30.57 4.15 23.67
C ARG A 622 -30.00 4.75 24.95
N LEU A 623 -30.31 6.02 25.22
CA LEU A 623 -30.01 6.65 26.52
C LEU A 623 -30.66 5.83 27.65
N THR A 624 -29.89 5.45 28.67
CA THR A 624 -30.44 4.81 29.87
C THR A 624 -31.16 5.85 30.74
N LYS A 625 -31.83 5.41 31.81
CA LYS A 625 -32.49 6.35 32.73
C LYS A 625 -31.49 7.23 33.50
N GLU A 626 -30.23 6.78 33.69
CA GLU A 626 -29.20 7.55 34.38
C GLU A 626 -28.72 8.78 33.58
N ASP A 627 -28.54 8.68 32.26
CA ASP A 627 -28.10 9.80 31.39
C ASP A 627 -29.04 11.02 31.43
N LYS A 628 -30.29 10.84 31.88
CA LYS A 628 -31.26 11.93 32.06
C LYS A 628 -31.04 12.73 33.35
N VAL A 629 -30.29 12.19 34.32
CA VAL A 629 -29.98 12.88 35.57
C VAL A 629 -28.81 13.84 35.34
N SER A 630 -27.68 13.36 34.82
CA SER A 630 -26.47 14.17 34.62
C SER A 630 -26.61 15.34 33.63
N LYS A 631 -27.66 15.36 32.79
CA LYS A 631 -27.99 16.52 31.92
C LYS A 631 -28.86 17.57 32.61
N LYS A 632 -29.43 17.31 33.78
CA LYS A 632 -30.15 18.31 34.59
C LYS A 632 -29.19 19.19 35.40
N ASP A 633 -28.11 18.62 35.90
CA ASP A 633 -27.15 19.32 36.78
C ASP A 633 -26.31 20.36 36.03
N ALA A 634 -26.14 20.20 34.71
CA ALA A 634 -25.42 21.13 33.83
C ALA A 634 -26.21 22.40 33.42
N HIS A 635 -27.39 22.64 34.01
CA HIS A 635 -28.16 23.89 33.84
C HIS A 635 -28.34 24.67 35.14
N ALA A 636 -27.75 24.21 36.25
CA ALA A 636 -27.92 24.81 37.58
C ALA A 636 -26.90 25.92 37.92
N ASN A 637 -26.09 26.39 36.97
CA ASN A 637 -25.07 27.41 37.25
C ASN A 637 -25.02 28.54 36.20
N SER A 638 -25.99 29.45 36.31
CA SER A 638 -25.96 30.78 35.69
C SER A 638 -26.78 31.73 36.58
N GLN A 639 -26.12 32.38 37.54
CA GLN A 639 -26.75 33.41 38.36
C GLN A 639 -27.12 34.63 37.49
N ASN A 640 -28.36 35.10 37.59
CA ASN A 640 -28.63 36.49 37.96
C ASN A 640 -30.12 36.71 38.32
N SER A 641 -30.29 37.57 39.33
CA SER A 641 -31.47 38.25 39.89
C SER A 641 -32.71 38.43 38.96
N VAL A 642 -33.94 38.57 39.46
CA VAL A 642 -34.41 39.44 40.57
C VAL A 642 -35.56 38.83 41.38
N LEU A 643 -35.67 39.29 42.64
CA LEU A 643 -36.65 39.00 43.69
C LEU A 643 -38.14 39.10 43.27
N ALA A 644 -38.96 38.17 43.78
CA ALA A 644 -40.08 38.46 44.68
C ALA A 644 -40.65 37.14 45.25
N GLU A 645 -40.69 37.01 46.57
CA GLU A 645 -41.49 36.01 47.30
C GLU A 645 -42.87 36.63 47.57
N ASP A 646 -43.97 35.89 47.37
CA ASP A 646 -44.84 35.46 48.49
C ASP A 646 -46.18 34.81 48.04
N ASP A 647 -46.63 33.90 48.92
CA ASP A 647 -47.96 33.33 49.14
C ASP A 647 -48.71 32.45 48.10
N GLU A 648 -48.88 31.18 48.49
CA GLU A 648 -50.10 30.39 48.24
C GLU A 648 -51.31 31.13 48.84
N ASN A 649 -52.56 31.03 48.36
CA ASN A 649 -53.37 29.82 48.42
C ASN A 649 -54.83 30.14 47.95
N SER A 650 -55.50 29.18 47.30
CA SER A 650 -56.98 28.97 47.26
C SER A 650 -57.93 30.19 47.09
N LEU A 651 -58.78 30.27 46.05
CA LEU A 651 -59.97 29.42 45.89
C LEU A 651 -60.67 29.61 44.51
N LYS A 652 -61.17 28.49 43.96
CA LYS A 652 -62.51 28.24 43.34
C LYS A 652 -63.38 29.48 42.98
N ASN A 653 -64.08 29.58 41.85
CA ASN A 653 -64.57 28.61 40.85
C ASN A 653 -65.15 29.39 39.63
N ALA A 654 -65.08 28.85 38.41
CA ALA A 654 -66.14 28.99 37.39
C ALA A 654 -65.93 28.03 36.20
N TYR A 655 -66.68 26.93 36.16
CA TYR A 655 -66.70 26.02 35.00
C TYR A 655 -67.49 26.63 33.83
N LYS A 656 -66.94 26.52 32.62
CA LYS A 656 -67.76 26.17 31.43
C LYS A 656 -67.11 24.98 30.72
N LYS A 657 -67.95 23.97 30.42
CA LYS A 657 -67.57 22.72 29.76
C LYS A 657 -67.25 22.95 28.29
N GLU A 658 -66.17 22.35 27.81
CA GLU A 658 -66.07 21.76 26.47
C GLU A 658 -65.41 20.38 26.56
N ASP A 659 -65.52 19.61 25.48
CA ASP A 659 -65.44 18.15 25.32
C ASP A 659 -64.20 17.45 25.94
N PRO A 660 -64.34 16.36 26.74
CA PRO A 660 -63.21 15.68 27.36
C PRO A 660 -62.64 14.54 26.49
N GLY A 661 -61.58 14.81 25.71
CA GLY A 661 -60.81 13.70 25.12
C GLY A 661 -59.69 14.04 24.14
N LEU A 662 -59.79 15.13 23.37
CA LEU A 662 -58.80 15.44 22.32
C LEU A 662 -57.62 16.27 22.84
N GLY A 663 -56.42 16.00 22.31
CA GLY A 663 -55.26 16.85 22.53
C GLY A 663 -55.37 18.17 21.78
N LYS A 664 -54.84 19.26 22.35
CA LYS A 664 -54.81 20.59 21.73
C LYS A 664 -53.39 20.97 21.30
N TRP A 665 -53.25 21.56 20.11
CA TRP A 665 -51.98 22.12 19.66
C TRP A 665 -51.69 23.45 20.37
N LEU A 666 -50.58 23.50 21.09
CA LEU A 666 -49.98 24.74 21.58
C LEU A 666 -48.85 25.17 20.64
N ALA A 667 -48.80 26.45 20.29
CA ALA A 667 -47.71 27.05 19.53
C ALA A 667 -47.11 28.22 20.31
N THR A 668 -45.79 28.27 20.46
CA THR A 668 -45.11 29.38 21.14
C THR A 668 -45.03 30.62 20.25
N ASN A 669 -44.54 31.73 20.81
CA ASN A 669 -44.08 32.87 20.04
C ASN A 669 -42.98 32.46 19.05
N TRP A 670 -42.81 33.27 18.00
CA TRP A 670 -41.77 33.10 16.99
C TRP A 670 -40.41 33.59 17.52
N ASP A 671 -39.37 32.79 17.28
CA ASP A 671 -37.98 33.16 17.51
C ASP A 671 -37.55 34.34 16.61
N LYS A 672 -36.38 34.94 16.87
CA LYS A 672 -35.80 35.96 15.98
C LYS A 672 -35.60 35.41 14.56
N CYS A 673 -35.69 36.28 13.55
CA CYS A 673 -35.46 35.89 12.16
C CYS A 673 -34.04 35.36 11.97
N SER A 674 -33.86 34.29 11.18
CA SER A 674 -32.55 33.66 10.96
C SER A 674 -31.55 34.51 10.15
N VAL A 675 -31.99 35.66 9.64
CA VAL A 675 -31.19 36.63 8.88
C VAL A 675 -31.62 38.04 9.27
N THR A 676 -30.76 39.03 9.01
CA THR A 676 -31.08 40.46 9.16
C THR A 676 -31.73 41.06 7.92
N CYS A 677 -31.46 40.51 6.72
CA CYS A 677 -32.16 40.79 5.47
C CYS A 677 -32.22 39.54 4.59
N GLY A 678 -33.14 39.49 3.62
CA GLY A 678 -33.35 38.40 2.68
C GLY A 678 -34.33 37.34 3.19
N ASN A 679 -34.38 36.20 2.50
CA ASN A 679 -35.31 35.10 2.77
C ASN A 679 -34.90 34.29 4.02
N GLY A 680 -35.12 34.86 5.19
CA GLY A 680 -34.96 34.21 6.49
C GLY A 680 -36.12 33.30 6.86
N LEU A 681 -35.92 32.55 7.95
CA LEU A 681 -36.93 31.73 8.58
C LEU A 681 -37.02 32.05 10.08
N GLN A 682 -38.24 32.24 10.58
CA GLN A 682 -38.54 32.17 12.01
C GLN A 682 -39.04 30.77 12.35
N ARG A 683 -38.72 30.32 13.56
CA ARG A 683 -39.16 29.03 14.13
C ARG A 683 -40.02 29.29 15.36
N ARG A 684 -40.90 28.35 15.69
CA ARG A 684 -41.60 28.29 16.98
C ARG A 684 -41.82 26.84 17.37
N LEU A 685 -41.90 26.57 18.66
CA LEU A 685 -42.28 25.26 19.16
C LEU A 685 -43.78 25.05 18.90
N VAL A 686 -44.14 23.89 18.34
CA VAL A 686 -45.52 23.46 18.13
C VAL A 686 -45.68 22.06 18.70
N GLN A 687 -46.44 21.95 19.78
CA GLN A 687 -46.54 20.75 20.60
C GLN A 687 -48.00 20.37 20.84
N CYS A 688 -48.30 19.08 20.72
CA CYS A 688 -49.59 18.52 21.10
C CYS A 688 -49.59 18.30 22.62
N LEU A 689 -50.59 18.83 23.32
CA LEU A 689 -50.76 18.66 24.76
C LEU A 689 -52.10 17.98 25.06
N GLN A 690 -52.09 17.01 25.97
CA GLN A 690 -53.30 16.43 26.57
C GLN A 690 -53.90 17.41 27.59
N PRO A 691 -55.17 17.21 28.01
CA PRO A 691 -55.85 18.08 28.98
C PRO A 691 -55.14 18.24 30.34
N ASP A 692 -54.23 17.34 30.72
CA ASP A 692 -53.43 17.41 31.94
C ASP A 692 -52.09 18.18 31.76
N GLY A 693 -51.87 18.80 30.60
CA GLY A 693 -50.66 19.53 30.25
C GLY A 693 -49.48 18.68 29.80
N LYS A 694 -49.59 17.35 29.74
CA LYS A 694 -48.49 16.48 29.27
C LYS A 694 -48.43 16.40 27.73
N PRO A 695 -47.26 16.03 27.15
CA PRO A 695 -47.14 15.82 25.71
C PRO A 695 -48.06 14.69 25.21
N GLY A 696 -49.02 15.03 24.36
CA GLY A 696 -49.97 14.10 23.76
C GLY A 696 -49.60 13.65 22.35
N PHE A 697 -50.30 12.63 21.85
CA PHE A 697 -50.25 12.21 20.43
C PHE A 697 -51.61 12.40 19.71
N ASP A 698 -52.62 12.85 20.44
CA ASP A 698 -54.03 12.71 20.11
C ASP A 698 -54.65 14.03 19.59
N CYS A 699 -53.82 14.86 18.95
CA CYS A 699 -54.22 16.12 18.32
C CYS A 699 -54.49 15.92 16.82
N ASP A 700 -55.57 16.53 16.31
CA ASP A 700 -55.90 16.55 14.87
C ASP A 700 -54.72 17.09 14.03
N PRO A 701 -54.12 16.30 13.12
CA PRO A 701 -53.01 16.76 12.28
C PRO A 701 -53.36 17.91 11.35
N THR A 702 -54.63 18.07 10.96
CA THR A 702 -55.09 19.14 10.05
C THR A 702 -55.07 20.51 10.71
N GLN A 703 -55.24 20.55 12.04
CA GLN A 703 -55.22 21.77 12.84
C GLN A 703 -53.81 22.14 13.34
N ARG A 704 -52.76 21.41 12.94
CA ARG A 704 -51.40 21.64 13.42
C ARG A 704 -50.84 22.99 12.94
N PRO A 705 -50.50 23.92 13.85
CA PRO A 705 -49.89 25.20 13.47
C PRO A 705 -48.55 25.03 12.76
N THR A 706 -48.23 25.92 11.83
CA THR A 706 -46.92 25.96 11.15
C THR A 706 -45.79 26.22 12.16
N ALA A 707 -44.78 25.35 12.21
CA ALA A 707 -43.61 25.51 13.10
C ALA A 707 -42.50 26.40 12.52
N ILE A 708 -42.60 26.78 11.24
CA ILE A 708 -41.64 27.59 10.50
C ILE A 708 -42.43 28.59 9.63
N ARG A 709 -41.99 29.86 9.55
CA ARG A 709 -42.47 30.85 8.57
C ARG A 709 -41.28 31.63 7.97
N THR A 710 -41.49 32.23 6.82
CA THR A 710 -40.53 33.18 6.21
C THR A 710 -40.51 34.52 6.95
N CYS A 711 -39.37 35.21 6.89
CA CYS A 711 -39.12 36.52 7.50
C CYS A 711 -37.95 37.23 6.82
N GLY A 712 -37.76 38.52 7.09
CA GLY A 712 -36.62 39.32 6.61
C GLY A 712 -36.98 40.25 5.44
N ASP A 713 -36.33 41.41 5.42
CA ASP A 713 -36.57 42.50 4.45
C ASP A 713 -35.57 42.47 3.28
N PRO A 714 -35.82 43.11 2.12
CA PRO A 714 -34.91 43.06 0.97
C PRO A 714 -33.47 43.51 1.28
N CYS A 715 -32.48 42.70 0.89
CA CYS A 715 -31.07 43.05 1.00
C CYS A 715 -30.62 44.06 -0.08
N PRO A 716 -29.59 44.90 0.19
CA PRO A 716 -29.00 45.81 -0.79
C PRO A 716 -28.09 45.10 -1.82
N GLU A 717 -27.64 45.81 -2.88
CA GLU A 717 -26.79 45.28 -3.97
C GLU A 717 -25.76 46.31 -4.51
N TRP A 718 -24.64 45.84 -5.08
CA TRP A 718 -23.58 46.59 -5.77
C TRP A 718 -23.94 47.05 -7.20
N SER A 719 -24.94 47.93 -7.34
CA SER A 719 -25.34 48.55 -8.62
C SER A 719 -24.13 49.01 -9.46
N MET A 720 -24.02 48.47 -10.68
CA MET A 720 -22.89 48.67 -11.59
C MET A 720 -23.08 49.89 -12.50
N GLY A 721 -22.11 50.82 -12.49
CA GLY A 721 -22.07 51.92 -13.44
C GLY A 721 -21.49 51.55 -14.82
N ILE A 722 -21.49 52.54 -15.72
CA ILE A 722 -20.93 52.43 -17.08
C ILE A 722 -19.39 52.38 -17.00
N TRP A 723 -18.77 51.62 -17.91
CA TRP A 723 -17.31 51.60 -18.07
C TRP A 723 -16.78 52.93 -18.64
N SER A 724 -15.65 53.39 -18.13
CA SER A 724 -14.86 54.46 -18.71
C SER A 724 -14.36 54.08 -20.12
N PRO A 725 -13.95 55.07 -20.94
CA PRO A 725 -13.06 54.82 -22.06
C PRO A 725 -11.82 54.02 -21.64
N CYS A 726 -11.18 53.36 -22.61
CA CYS A 726 -9.91 52.67 -22.39
C CYS A 726 -8.82 53.68 -22.03
N SER A 727 -7.95 53.35 -21.07
CA SER A 727 -6.88 54.24 -20.60
C SER A 727 -5.76 54.52 -21.61
N ARG A 728 -5.82 53.91 -22.80
CA ARG A 728 -4.95 54.15 -23.94
C ARG A 728 -5.78 54.16 -25.22
N THR A 729 -5.28 54.79 -26.28
CA THR A 729 -5.91 54.89 -27.61
C THR A 729 -5.43 53.81 -28.59
N CYS A 730 -4.32 53.13 -28.30
CA CYS A 730 -3.83 51.94 -29.02
C CYS A 730 -3.25 50.92 -28.03
N GLY A 731 -3.12 49.66 -28.46
CA GLY A 731 -2.54 48.57 -27.68
C GLY A 731 -3.36 48.19 -26.44
N LYS A 732 -2.67 47.67 -25.41
CA LYS A 732 -3.28 47.21 -24.15
C LYS A 732 -3.46 48.36 -23.15
N GLY A 733 -4.69 48.59 -22.72
CA GLY A 733 -5.07 49.50 -21.63
C GLY A 733 -6.03 48.84 -20.62
N PHE A 734 -6.67 49.67 -19.81
CA PHE A 734 -7.70 49.26 -18.85
C PHE A 734 -8.87 50.26 -18.83
N LYS A 735 -10.05 49.80 -18.43
CA LYS A 735 -11.26 50.61 -18.20
C LYS A 735 -11.77 50.37 -16.78
N ARG A 736 -12.42 51.37 -16.18
CA ARG A 736 -12.96 51.32 -14.81
C ARG A 736 -14.45 51.67 -14.81
N ARG A 737 -15.23 51.15 -13.86
CA ARG A 737 -16.63 51.58 -13.66
C ARG A 737 -16.92 51.84 -12.18
N PRO A 738 -17.77 52.82 -11.82
CA PRO A 738 -18.16 53.01 -10.43
C PRO A 738 -19.09 51.87 -9.98
N LEU A 739 -18.98 51.48 -8.71
CA LEU A 739 -19.87 50.53 -8.05
C LEU A 739 -20.47 51.18 -6.80
N VAL A 740 -21.80 51.20 -6.71
CA VAL A 740 -22.54 51.90 -5.66
C VAL A 740 -23.47 50.91 -4.96
N CYS A 741 -23.48 50.90 -3.63
CA CYS A 741 -24.40 50.07 -2.85
C CYS A 741 -25.80 50.70 -2.89
N ARG A 742 -26.84 49.91 -3.15
CA ARG A 742 -28.21 50.40 -3.34
C ARG A 742 -29.21 49.51 -2.62
N ALA A 743 -30.14 50.09 -1.89
CA ALA A 743 -31.31 49.37 -1.38
C ALA A 743 -32.27 49.04 -2.53
N GLU A 744 -33.14 48.04 -2.37
CA GLU A 744 -34.17 47.70 -3.37
C GLU A 744 -35.13 48.89 -3.65
N THR A 745 -35.34 49.75 -2.65
CA THR A 745 -36.08 51.03 -2.78
C THR A 745 -35.38 52.09 -3.65
N GLY A 746 -34.20 51.80 -4.20
CA GLY A 746 -33.46 52.70 -5.10
C GLY A 746 -32.59 53.75 -4.39
N HIS A 747 -32.63 53.84 -3.06
CA HIS A 747 -31.75 54.73 -2.30
C HIS A 747 -30.29 54.23 -2.30
N LEU A 748 -29.35 55.17 -2.40
CA LEU A 748 -27.92 54.88 -2.31
C LEU A 748 -27.51 54.69 -0.85
N LEU A 749 -26.75 53.63 -0.57
CA LEU A 749 -26.23 53.31 0.76
C LEU A 749 -24.69 53.47 0.80
N PRO A 750 -24.10 53.71 1.98
CA PRO A 750 -22.65 53.62 2.17
C PRO A 750 -22.13 52.25 1.75
N ARG A 751 -20.98 52.20 1.06
CA ARG A 751 -20.38 50.96 0.51
C ARG A 751 -20.30 49.81 1.52
N GLU A 752 -20.10 50.16 2.78
CA GLU A 752 -20.04 49.30 3.98
C GLU A 752 -21.20 48.30 4.03
N HIS A 753 -22.41 48.72 3.66
CA HIS A 753 -23.63 47.91 3.70
C HIS A 753 -23.70 46.82 2.62
N CYS A 754 -22.76 46.83 1.67
CA CYS A 754 -22.59 45.79 0.65
C CYS A 754 -21.25 45.05 0.76
N VAL A 755 -20.41 45.29 1.78
CA VAL A 755 -19.05 44.72 1.86
C VAL A 755 -19.05 43.18 1.90
N ASP A 756 -20.03 42.57 2.58
CA ASP A 756 -20.18 41.12 2.67
C ASP A 756 -20.83 40.49 1.43
N LEU A 757 -21.26 41.30 0.46
CA LEU A 757 -21.79 40.86 -0.82
C LEU A 757 -20.70 40.79 -1.88
N ARG A 758 -20.80 39.82 -2.80
CA ARG A 758 -19.79 39.55 -3.83
C ARG A 758 -19.61 40.77 -4.76
N LYS A 759 -18.61 41.60 -4.46
CA LYS A 759 -18.29 42.82 -5.20
C LYS A 759 -18.06 42.54 -6.70
N PRO A 760 -18.80 43.21 -7.62
CA PRO A 760 -18.57 43.10 -9.06
C PRO A 760 -17.18 43.62 -9.48
N GLN A 761 -16.75 43.24 -10.69
CA GLN A 761 -15.48 43.72 -11.25
C GLN A 761 -15.51 45.24 -11.48
N GLU A 762 -14.57 45.97 -10.88
CA GLU A 762 -14.45 47.45 -10.93
C GLU A 762 -13.43 47.93 -11.99
N LEU A 763 -12.52 47.03 -12.40
CA LEU A 763 -11.42 47.26 -13.35
C LEU A 763 -11.38 46.10 -14.36
N ASP A 764 -11.34 46.41 -15.65
CA ASP A 764 -11.25 45.42 -16.73
C ASP A 764 -10.20 45.83 -17.78
N PHE A 765 -9.63 44.88 -18.50
CA PHE A 765 -8.62 45.15 -19.53
C PHE A 765 -9.29 45.42 -20.88
N CYS A 766 -8.72 46.35 -21.65
CA CYS A 766 -9.13 46.64 -23.01
C CYS A 766 -7.92 46.54 -23.94
N PHE A 767 -8.15 45.96 -25.12
CA PHE A 767 -7.17 45.91 -26.20
C PHE A 767 -7.77 46.66 -27.39
N LEU A 768 -7.06 47.68 -27.83
CA LEU A 768 -7.36 48.40 -29.06
C LEU A 768 -6.40 47.91 -30.17
N SER A 769 -6.52 48.46 -31.37
CA SER A 769 -5.59 48.21 -32.46
C SER A 769 -4.13 48.36 -31.99
N PRO A 770 -3.17 47.57 -32.52
CA PRO A 770 -1.76 47.74 -32.19
C PRO A 770 -1.31 49.20 -32.31
N CYS A 771 -0.46 49.60 -31.38
CA CYS A 771 0.48 50.69 -31.64
C CYS A 771 1.63 50.11 -32.48
#